data_AF-A0A7Y8IWP2-F1
#
_entry.id   AF-A0A7Y8IWP2-F1
#
_cell.length_a   1.000
_cell.length_b   1.000
_cell.length_c   1.000
_cell.angle_alpha   90.00
_cell.angle_beta   90.00
_cell.angle_gamma   90.00
#
_symmetry.space_group_name_H-M   'P 1'
#
loop_
_entity.id
_entity.type
_entity.pdbx_description
1 polymer ?
#
loop_
_entity_poly.entity_id
_entity_poly.type
_entity_poly.pdbx_seq_one_letter_code
_entity_poly.pdbx_strand_id
1 'polypeptide(L)'
;MRTLIFSLLLISVCLPVGDLCAADKVPPYDLWTPEVLAQIRDRSTLNHEITLRPGYADVFFTSNPSAGWYDAEPPYAVHRNGSIRIHAYLAVPASAGPFPALVIGHGHGGQADLSLASQVAGFGYVALAIDGPMAGQSAGGPKDHNQAWISVDDGPEYGYLYHYAYAGMRALTLLEELSQAPGNPYKIDASRLGVLGASMGGILTSIINGIDDRVKTAIVLAAAGQWQHSMRFPGSWLYHGLYTGTRDQPYNGADPPNSVEDIDTDPTAITFMNYFDPIRYTPRQHAPVLVIVGTHDGYFPLTCANQMALGIASAGTHDNFEKRLWLFPNARHGLLDNPLQLFQLVTPLLQWLDYSFGKRDKPLAEPQVAMSQDPAGLRFEIALGEPSSRLAGASASLHAATRVDANVTSIQDFRRYTCNLQGDKFVTVIPSGDRPATGDAYSAGNVIYYATVTDAGQLPVSSLVYRAGRILDLSSDFVPGIDPYEGSSVVVPVPPPRMDAASTVASSVPVPDGAAYQGMSLANPDDSVMTLRMEARGADGRLKAADGLINPVFMNLAPRSQRIFLAEEWMGAGARRLDGAFRFGWSGVRAASLAFRGNVAPAELSEIGPLAEPGTRLWLPLAWEQDPGGARRIRIFAAGGASGVTVDFRNKAGTVVSTQTADLPALGGADLVPPQGQGLQEPALADIRASAPVSARLEVTGSGDPWSIEARAAPAAGKYIQPHVEWNGVFRTLLLLVNPSSESRDLVLRLRSASGTSVVPEASLKVAGYGIESRTVESIFGIAAPTPAGAGWVEVEGIGGPVLVTALAADPLSGAAAASVLLQAGAGTWSMPFFVEDAGYWTGLAILNPTDSPVTIEFSAYKPDGTLIARVPLTLEGRQGRTQLVSQWIPSLPSVSTGRIVLSAQGNVSLLAYFGTDDGESLAAIPFSRVPP
;
A
#
# COMPACT_ATOMS: atom_id res chain seq x y z
N MET A 1 -11.38 -31.48 -11.26
CA MET A 1 -11.63 -30.36 -12.20
C MET A 1 -12.72 -29.43 -11.66
N ARG A 2 -12.65 -29.08 -10.36
CA ARG A 2 -13.57 -28.17 -9.64
C ARG A 2 -12.82 -27.37 -8.55
N THR A 3 -11.52 -27.10 -8.75
CA THR A 3 -10.59 -26.75 -7.67
C THR A 3 -9.70 -25.53 -8.00
N LEU A 4 -10.17 -24.59 -8.83
CA LEU A 4 -9.33 -23.48 -9.30
C LEU A 4 -10.07 -22.13 -9.46
N ILE A 5 -11.32 -22.02 -9.00
CA ILE A 5 -12.22 -20.97 -9.50
C ILE A 5 -12.27 -19.72 -8.60
N PHE A 6 -11.92 -19.78 -7.31
CA PHE A 6 -12.17 -18.63 -6.43
C PHE A 6 -11.16 -17.48 -6.52
N SER A 7 -9.86 -17.76 -6.57
CA SER A 7 -8.85 -16.71 -6.74
C SER A 7 -8.98 -16.00 -8.09
N LEU A 8 -9.50 -16.70 -9.11
CA LEU A 8 -9.84 -16.10 -10.39
C LEU A 8 -11.15 -15.32 -10.34
N LEU A 9 -12.20 -15.72 -9.59
CA LEU A 9 -13.50 -15.02 -9.63
C LEU A 9 -13.54 -13.71 -8.82
N LEU A 10 -12.85 -13.59 -7.67
CA LEU A 10 -12.74 -12.30 -6.97
C LEU A 10 -11.99 -11.25 -7.80
N ILE A 11 -11.05 -11.71 -8.63
CA ILE A 11 -10.39 -10.91 -9.66
C ILE A 11 -11.32 -10.74 -10.87
N SER A 12 -12.16 -11.72 -11.23
CA SER A 12 -12.87 -11.76 -12.50
C SER A 12 -14.32 -11.25 -12.53
N VAL A 13 -15.04 -11.22 -11.40
CA VAL A 13 -16.37 -10.57 -11.33
C VAL A 13 -16.22 -9.04 -11.29
N CYS A 14 -15.02 -8.55 -10.94
CA CYS A 14 -14.64 -7.15 -11.12
C CYS A 14 -13.90 -6.88 -12.45
N LEU A 15 -13.36 -7.88 -13.15
CA LEU A 15 -12.50 -7.70 -14.34
C LEU A 15 -12.68 -8.86 -15.34
N PRO A 16 -13.05 -8.65 -16.61
CA PRO A 16 -13.36 -9.75 -17.53
C PRO A 16 -12.20 -10.76 -17.68
N VAL A 17 -12.55 -12.05 -17.76
CA VAL A 17 -11.62 -13.19 -17.92
C VAL A 17 -11.06 -13.20 -19.34
N GLY A 18 -9.74 -13.12 -19.42
CA GLY A 18 -8.97 -13.00 -20.64
C GLY A 18 -8.08 -11.77 -20.51
N ASP A 19 -6.77 -11.96 -20.55
CA ASP A 19 -5.75 -10.91 -20.54
C ASP A 19 -5.40 -10.24 -19.20
N LEU A 20 -4.08 -10.25 -18.95
CA LEU A 20 -3.29 -9.48 -17.98
C LEU A 20 -3.47 -9.79 -16.47
N CYS A 21 -2.36 -9.77 -15.73
CA CYS A 21 -2.36 -9.93 -14.27
C CYS A 21 -3.22 -8.83 -13.63
N ALA A 22 -3.86 -9.06 -12.48
CA ALA A 22 -4.67 -8.04 -11.79
C ALA A 22 -3.89 -6.73 -11.48
N ALA A 23 -2.56 -6.83 -11.35
CA ALA A 23 -1.64 -5.71 -11.25
C ALA A 23 -1.62 -4.78 -12.49
N ASP A 24 -2.02 -5.27 -13.66
CA ASP A 24 -2.11 -4.47 -14.90
C ASP A 24 -3.38 -3.60 -14.95
N LYS A 25 -4.31 -3.81 -14.02
CA LYS A 25 -5.63 -3.15 -13.98
C LYS A 25 -5.74 -2.16 -12.81
N VAL A 26 -4.59 -1.73 -12.27
CA VAL A 26 -4.49 -0.71 -11.23
C VAL A 26 -3.49 0.37 -11.66
N PRO A 27 -3.64 1.61 -11.18
CA PRO A 27 -2.69 2.67 -11.45
C PRO A 27 -1.26 2.28 -11.04
N PRO A 28 -0.26 2.57 -11.87
CA PRO A 28 -0.33 3.31 -13.13
C PRO A 28 -0.52 2.42 -14.38
N TYR A 29 -0.60 1.10 -14.22
CA TYR A 29 -0.51 0.15 -15.33
C TYR A 29 -1.77 0.10 -16.20
N ASP A 30 -2.92 0.46 -15.65
CA ASP A 30 -4.19 0.61 -16.37
C ASP A 30 -4.17 1.75 -17.42
N LEU A 31 -3.19 2.66 -17.36
CA LEU A 31 -2.90 3.65 -18.41
C LEU A 31 -2.18 3.04 -19.63
N TRP A 32 -1.42 1.97 -19.44
CA TRP A 32 -0.50 1.41 -20.42
C TRP A 32 -0.99 0.07 -20.96
N THR A 33 -2.25 0.04 -21.43
CA THR A 33 -2.90 -1.18 -21.89
C THR A 33 -2.19 -1.81 -23.11
N PRO A 34 -2.43 -3.09 -23.43
CA PRO A 34 -1.87 -3.74 -24.61
C PRO A 34 -2.19 -2.98 -25.91
N GLU A 35 -3.37 -2.36 -25.99
CA GLU A 35 -3.78 -1.53 -27.13
C GLU A 35 -2.92 -0.27 -27.24
N VAL A 36 -2.68 0.42 -26.11
CA VAL A 36 -1.79 1.60 -26.08
C VAL A 36 -0.36 1.20 -26.47
N LEU A 37 0.15 0.09 -25.93
CA LEU A 37 1.49 -0.42 -26.30
C LEU A 37 1.58 -0.84 -27.76
N ALA A 38 0.52 -1.44 -28.32
CA ALA A 38 0.45 -1.77 -29.73
C ALA A 38 0.51 -0.51 -30.61
N GLN A 39 -0.20 0.55 -30.24
CA GLN A 39 -0.13 1.86 -30.92
C GLN A 39 1.28 2.45 -30.84
N ILE A 40 1.93 2.40 -29.67
CA ILE A 40 3.30 2.87 -29.48
C ILE A 40 4.28 2.10 -30.37
N ARG A 41 4.10 0.78 -30.49
CA ARG A 41 4.97 -0.13 -31.26
C ARG A 41 4.67 -0.14 -32.75
N ASP A 42 3.57 0.47 -33.20
CA ASP A 42 3.21 0.52 -34.61
C ASP A 42 4.16 1.44 -35.39
N ARG A 43 5.06 0.82 -36.17
CA ARG A 43 6.05 1.52 -36.99
C ARG A 43 5.42 2.28 -38.17
N SER A 44 4.24 1.87 -38.63
CA SER A 44 3.57 2.51 -39.77
C SER A 44 3.10 3.94 -39.46
N THR A 45 2.92 4.27 -38.18
CA THR A 45 2.48 5.60 -37.73
C THR A 45 3.62 6.53 -37.34
N LEU A 46 4.89 6.09 -37.40
CA LEU A 46 6.06 6.91 -37.02
C LEU A 46 6.19 8.15 -37.89
N ASN A 47 5.89 8.03 -39.18
CA ASN A 47 6.07 9.08 -40.19
C ASN A 47 7.41 9.81 -40.03
N HIS A 48 8.55 9.13 -39.86
CA HIS A 48 9.78 9.78 -39.43
C HIS A 48 10.51 10.51 -40.57
N GLU A 49 11.24 11.57 -40.25
CA GLU A 49 12.09 12.35 -41.17
C GLU A 49 13.49 12.48 -40.59
N ILE A 50 14.52 12.31 -41.42
CA ILE A 50 15.93 12.33 -40.99
C ILE A 50 16.71 13.29 -41.87
N THR A 51 17.37 14.25 -41.22
CA THR A 51 18.30 15.18 -41.88
C THR A 51 19.72 14.91 -41.38
N LEU A 52 20.57 14.42 -42.27
CA LEU A 52 21.97 14.13 -41.94
C LEU A 52 22.76 15.44 -41.73
N ARG A 53 23.57 15.47 -40.67
CA ARG A 53 24.48 16.55 -40.33
C ARG A 53 25.91 16.00 -40.15
N PRO A 54 26.94 16.86 -40.14
CA PRO A 54 28.29 16.41 -39.79
C PRO A 54 28.32 15.84 -38.35
N GLY A 55 28.47 14.53 -38.22
CA GLY A 55 28.65 13.82 -36.94
C GLY A 55 27.36 13.35 -36.25
N TYR A 56 26.17 13.74 -36.73
CA TYR A 56 24.87 13.36 -36.15
C TYR A 56 23.74 13.51 -37.19
N ALA A 57 22.50 13.21 -36.83
CA ALA A 57 21.32 13.53 -37.63
C ALA A 57 20.24 14.20 -36.78
N ASP A 58 19.54 15.18 -37.35
CA ASP A 58 18.27 15.66 -36.80
C ASP A 58 17.18 14.66 -37.22
N VAL A 59 16.38 14.20 -36.27
CA VAL A 59 15.30 13.24 -36.52
C VAL A 59 13.98 13.81 -36.00
N PHE A 60 12.94 13.75 -36.82
CA PHE A 60 11.58 14.08 -36.42
C PHE A 60 10.70 12.85 -36.55
N PHE A 61 9.86 12.56 -35.56
CA PHE A 61 8.93 11.44 -35.61
C PHE A 61 7.61 11.77 -34.91
N THR A 62 6.53 11.11 -35.30
CA THR A 62 5.22 11.28 -34.70
C THR A 62 5.19 10.43 -33.45
N SER A 63 5.10 11.10 -32.29
CA SER A 63 4.90 10.43 -31.02
C SER A 63 3.49 9.84 -30.99
N ASN A 64 2.48 10.70 -30.86
CA ASN A 64 1.08 10.28 -30.87
C ASN A 64 0.31 11.03 -31.99
N PRO A 65 -0.30 10.33 -32.96
CA PRO A 65 -1.03 10.98 -34.06
C PRO A 65 -2.42 11.53 -33.65
N SER A 66 -2.94 11.14 -32.49
CA SER A 66 -4.29 11.50 -32.02
C SER A 66 -4.33 11.57 -30.49
N ALA A 67 -3.70 12.60 -29.93
CA ALA A 67 -3.60 12.87 -28.51
C ALA A 67 -4.68 13.85 -28.00
N GLY A 68 -5.00 13.75 -26.71
CA GLY A 68 -5.68 14.79 -25.94
C GLY A 68 -4.71 15.46 -24.95
N TRP A 69 -4.84 16.78 -24.76
CA TRP A 69 -4.09 17.53 -23.75
C TRP A 69 -4.77 18.86 -23.44
N TYR A 70 -4.33 19.52 -22.37
CA TYR A 70 -4.68 20.90 -22.06
C TYR A 70 -3.52 21.84 -22.36
N ASP A 71 -3.83 23.03 -22.86
CA ASP A 71 -2.84 24.11 -22.88
C ASP A 71 -2.33 24.39 -21.47
N ALA A 72 -1.03 24.66 -21.36
CA ALA A 72 -0.35 24.89 -20.08
C ALA A 72 -0.59 26.29 -19.48
N GLU A 73 -1.21 27.19 -20.27
CA GLU A 73 -1.41 28.60 -19.95
C GLU A 73 -2.90 28.97 -20.17
N PRO A 74 -3.45 29.99 -19.46
CA PRO A 74 -4.82 30.43 -19.65
C PRO A 74 -5.16 30.73 -21.12
N PRO A 75 -6.34 30.31 -21.62
CA PRO A 75 -7.50 29.81 -20.86
C PRO A 75 -7.51 28.28 -20.63
N TYR A 76 -6.37 27.58 -20.72
CA TYR A 76 -6.26 26.12 -20.54
C TYR A 76 -7.18 25.34 -21.49
N ALA A 77 -7.11 25.65 -22.79
CA ALA A 77 -7.98 25.03 -23.77
C ALA A 77 -7.70 23.52 -23.88
N VAL A 78 -8.76 22.72 -24.00
CA VAL A 78 -8.67 21.28 -24.24
C VAL A 78 -8.52 21.01 -25.74
N HIS A 79 -7.53 20.20 -26.09
CA HIS A 79 -7.29 19.70 -27.45
C HIS A 79 -7.66 18.22 -27.50
N ARG A 80 -8.31 17.80 -28.59
CA ARG A 80 -8.68 16.39 -28.84
C ARG A 80 -8.26 16.00 -30.25
N ASN A 81 -7.72 14.81 -30.40
CA ASN A 81 -7.23 14.24 -31.67
C ASN A 81 -6.12 15.07 -32.33
N GLY A 82 -5.24 15.68 -31.54
CA GLY A 82 -4.10 16.43 -32.07
C GLY A 82 -2.87 15.55 -32.27
N SER A 83 -2.03 15.86 -33.26
CA SER A 83 -0.78 15.13 -33.50
C SER A 83 0.39 15.76 -32.74
N ILE A 84 1.21 14.93 -32.10
CA ILE A 84 2.44 15.33 -31.40
C ILE A 84 3.65 14.86 -32.21
N ARG A 85 4.52 15.82 -32.54
CA ARG A 85 5.74 15.61 -33.32
C ARG A 85 6.96 15.88 -32.46
N ILE A 86 7.86 14.92 -32.39
CA ILE A 86 9.05 14.97 -31.53
C ILE A 86 10.30 15.11 -32.39
N HIS A 87 11.18 16.03 -31.98
CA HIS A 87 12.53 16.16 -32.49
C HIS A 87 13.52 15.38 -31.63
N ALA A 88 14.61 14.89 -32.24
CA ALA A 88 15.70 14.23 -31.55
C ALA A 88 17.04 14.39 -32.28
N TYR A 89 18.13 14.40 -31.52
CA TYR A 89 19.48 14.23 -32.05
C TYR A 89 19.87 12.75 -32.05
N LEU A 90 20.17 12.20 -33.23
CA LEU A 90 20.71 10.86 -33.40
C LEU A 90 22.22 10.92 -33.65
N ALA A 91 23.03 10.46 -32.69
CA ALA A 91 24.47 10.35 -32.81
C ALA A 91 24.89 8.87 -32.89
N VAL A 92 25.78 8.55 -33.83
CA VAL A 92 26.19 7.17 -34.15
C VAL A 92 27.71 7.03 -34.05
N PRO A 93 28.25 5.96 -33.44
CA PRO A 93 29.69 5.75 -33.38
C PRO A 93 30.34 5.67 -34.77
N ALA A 94 31.54 6.23 -34.90
CA ALA A 94 32.28 6.23 -36.17
C ALA A 94 32.79 4.83 -36.57
N SER A 95 33.09 3.96 -35.59
CA SER A 95 33.59 2.59 -35.79
C SER A 95 32.54 1.63 -36.35
N ALA A 96 32.95 0.43 -36.75
CA ALA A 96 32.03 -0.61 -37.25
C ALA A 96 31.13 -1.14 -36.11
N GLY A 97 29.82 -1.23 -36.37
CA GLY A 97 28.84 -1.74 -35.40
C GLY A 97 28.36 -3.16 -35.72
N PRO A 98 27.17 -3.58 -35.27
CA PRO A 98 26.13 -2.77 -34.60
C PRO A 98 26.41 -2.52 -33.11
N PHE A 99 25.88 -1.42 -32.58
CA PHE A 99 26.06 -0.94 -31.20
C PHE A 99 24.73 -0.95 -30.43
N PRO A 100 24.75 -1.16 -29.10
CA PRO A 100 23.60 -0.86 -28.26
C PRO A 100 23.16 0.60 -28.47
N ALA A 101 21.86 0.85 -28.38
CA ALA A 101 21.29 2.17 -28.58
C ALA A 101 20.58 2.68 -27.32
N LEU A 102 20.74 3.96 -27.03
CA LEU A 102 20.26 4.61 -25.81
C LEU A 102 19.32 5.76 -26.16
N VAL A 103 18.11 5.73 -25.60
CA VAL A 103 17.20 6.89 -25.57
C VAL A 103 17.57 7.76 -24.37
N ILE A 104 17.74 9.06 -24.60
CA ILE A 104 18.17 10.02 -23.57
C ILE A 104 17.08 11.09 -23.40
N GLY A 105 16.52 11.19 -22.19
CA GLY A 105 15.55 12.22 -21.83
C GLY A 105 16.19 13.40 -21.08
N HIS A 106 15.73 14.62 -21.39
CA HIS A 106 16.07 15.86 -20.69
C HIS A 106 15.24 16.09 -19.42
N GLY A 107 15.74 16.98 -18.54
CA GLY A 107 15.08 17.46 -17.32
C GLY A 107 14.01 18.53 -17.57
N HIS A 108 13.23 18.86 -16.54
CA HIS A 108 12.13 19.84 -16.62
C HIS A 108 12.63 21.22 -17.10
N GLY A 109 11.91 21.84 -18.03
CA GLY A 109 12.28 23.10 -18.68
C GLY A 109 13.44 23.00 -19.69
N GLY A 110 13.98 21.80 -19.89
CA GLY A 110 15.09 21.52 -20.82
C GLY A 110 14.65 21.13 -22.24
N GLN A 111 15.62 20.63 -22.99
CA GLN A 111 15.47 20.08 -24.35
C GLN A 111 16.60 19.05 -24.61
N ALA A 112 16.57 18.35 -25.73
CA ALA A 112 17.62 17.43 -26.15
C ALA A 112 18.99 18.11 -26.23
N ASP A 113 20.03 17.42 -25.77
CA ASP A 113 21.41 17.89 -25.80
C ASP A 113 22.27 17.09 -26.80
N LEU A 114 22.67 17.75 -27.88
CA LEU A 114 23.55 17.19 -28.90
C LEU A 114 24.95 16.85 -28.37
N SER A 115 25.49 17.64 -27.44
CA SER A 115 26.82 17.41 -26.85
C SER A 115 26.81 16.10 -26.08
N LEU A 116 25.78 15.88 -25.26
CA LEU A 116 25.59 14.64 -24.53
C LEU A 116 25.42 13.45 -25.49
N ALA A 117 24.57 13.57 -26.51
CA ALA A 117 24.39 12.51 -27.52
C ALA A 117 25.72 12.15 -28.21
N SER A 118 26.50 13.16 -28.60
CA SER A 118 27.80 12.98 -29.26
C SER A 118 28.83 12.30 -28.35
N GLN A 119 28.86 12.65 -27.06
CA GLN A 119 29.75 12.02 -26.07
C GLN A 119 29.39 10.54 -25.88
N VAL A 120 28.10 10.22 -25.74
CA VAL A 120 27.61 8.84 -25.63
C VAL A 120 27.98 8.02 -26.88
N ALA A 121 27.87 8.63 -28.08
CA ALA A 121 28.36 8.02 -29.31
C ALA A 121 29.87 7.78 -29.33
N GLY A 122 30.65 8.71 -28.77
CA GLY A 122 32.09 8.54 -28.53
C GLY A 122 32.44 7.36 -27.65
N PHE A 123 31.54 6.95 -26.73
CA PHE A 123 31.71 5.77 -25.88
C PHE A 123 31.24 4.44 -26.51
N GLY A 124 30.81 4.46 -27.78
CA GLY A 124 30.44 3.23 -28.51
C GLY A 124 28.98 2.81 -28.36
N TYR A 125 28.07 3.78 -28.16
CA TYR A 125 26.63 3.58 -28.07
C TYR A 125 25.92 4.45 -29.11
N VAL A 126 24.89 3.97 -29.79
CA VAL A 126 24.03 4.89 -30.55
C VAL A 126 23.22 5.71 -29.54
N ALA A 127 23.19 7.04 -29.68
CA ALA A 127 22.48 7.93 -28.78
C ALA A 127 21.35 8.63 -29.52
N LEU A 128 20.13 8.54 -28.98
CA LEU A 128 18.95 9.27 -29.44
C LEU A 128 18.46 10.15 -28.31
N ALA A 129 18.92 11.40 -28.28
CA ALA A 129 18.48 12.40 -27.31
C ALA A 129 17.21 13.08 -27.83
N ILE A 130 16.10 12.93 -27.10
CA ILE A 130 14.78 13.40 -27.55
C ILE A 130 14.38 14.70 -26.88
N ASP A 131 13.68 15.56 -27.61
CA ASP A 131 12.91 16.65 -27.04
C ASP A 131 11.59 16.11 -26.46
N GLY A 132 11.05 16.77 -25.43
CA GLY A 132 9.67 16.57 -25.00
C GLY A 132 8.67 17.31 -25.91
N PRO A 133 7.36 17.11 -25.70
CA PRO A 133 6.33 17.90 -26.38
C PRO A 133 6.56 19.40 -26.21
N MET A 134 6.44 20.16 -27.32
CA MET A 134 6.72 21.60 -27.42
C MET A 134 8.08 22.08 -26.85
N ALA A 135 9.05 21.18 -26.64
CA ALA A 135 10.42 21.52 -26.27
C ALA A 135 11.33 21.50 -27.50
N GLY A 136 12.40 22.30 -27.49
CA GLY A 136 13.37 22.37 -28.59
C GLY A 136 12.71 22.61 -29.94
N GLN A 137 12.78 21.61 -30.83
CA GLN A 137 12.17 21.68 -32.16
C GLN A 137 10.90 20.81 -32.30
N SER A 138 10.42 20.21 -31.21
CA SER A 138 9.14 19.48 -31.18
C SER A 138 7.93 20.39 -31.36
N ALA A 139 6.82 19.84 -31.81
CA ALA A 139 5.57 20.56 -32.04
C ALA A 139 4.33 19.72 -31.63
N GLY A 140 3.28 20.41 -31.17
CA GLY A 140 2.05 19.78 -30.68
C GLY A 140 2.20 19.17 -29.28
N GLY A 141 1.07 18.88 -28.64
CA GLY A 141 1.01 18.38 -27.26
C GLY A 141 1.08 19.50 -26.21
N PRO A 142 1.08 19.16 -24.93
CA PRO A 142 1.19 20.14 -23.86
C PRO A 142 2.60 20.70 -23.77
N LYS A 143 2.74 21.98 -23.42
CA LYS A 143 4.03 22.61 -23.10
C LYS A 143 4.50 22.21 -21.70
N ASP A 144 5.80 21.99 -21.52
CA ASP A 144 6.38 21.65 -20.23
C ASP A 144 6.20 22.79 -19.21
N HIS A 145 5.24 22.61 -18.31
CA HIS A 145 4.91 23.54 -17.25
C HIS A 145 4.26 22.75 -16.11
N ASN A 146 4.39 23.25 -14.87
CA ASN A 146 3.76 22.66 -13.69
C ASN A 146 2.25 22.39 -13.88
N GLN A 147 1.57 23.32 -14.56
CA GLN A 147 0.15 23.19 -14.87
C GLN A 147 -0.16 21.97 -15.75
N ALA A 148 0.61 21.77 -16.82
CA ALA A 148 0.40 20.64 -17.73
C ALA A 148 0.76 19.29 -17.12
N TRP A 149 1.58 19.26 -16.07
CA TRP A 149 1.87 18.03 -15.33
C TRP A 149 0.67 17.56 -14.52
N ILE A 150 -0.04 18.47 -13.86
CA ILE A 150 -1.22 18.17 -13.04
C ILE A 150 -2.53 18.15 -13.85
N SER A 151 -2.47 18.37 -15.17
CA SER A 151 -3.64 18.29 -16.05
C SER A 151 -4.13 16.87 -16.29
N VAL A 152 -4.80 16.31 -15.29
CA VAL A 152 -5.25 14.90 -15.26
C VAL A 152 -6.76 14.76 -15.01
N ASP A 153 -7.51 15.85 -14.97
CA ASP A 153 -8.95 15.84 -14.62
C ASP A 153 -9.80 15.05 -15.64
N ASP A 154 -9.48 15.17 -16.93
CA ASP A 154 -10.12 14.38 -18.02
C ASP A 154 -9.46 13.00 -18.22
N GLY A 155 -8.43 12.67 -17.43
CA GLY A 155 -7.66 11.44 -17.51
C GLY A 155 -6.15 11.68 -17.47
N PRO A 156 -5.35 10.74 -16.92
CA PRO A 156 -3.89 10.88 -16.86
C PRO A 156 -3.25 11.01 -18.25
N GLU A 157 -3.85 10.49 -19.32
CA GLU A 157 -3.37 10.62 -20.69
C GLU A 157 -3.32 12.06 -21.23
N TYR A 158 -3.90 13.03 -20.52
CA TYR A 158 -3.81 14.46 -20.85
C TYR A 158 -2.55 15.13 -20.29
N GLY A 159 -1.90 14.51 -19.29
CA GLY A 159 -0.76 15.09 -18.58
C GLY A 159 0.53 15.07 -19.40
N TYR A 160 1.40 16.07 -19.18
CA TYR A 160 2.69 16.18 -19.88
C TYR A 160 3.56 14.93 -19.75
N LEU A 161 3.64 14.35 -18.55
CA LEU A 161 4.49 13.19 -18.27
C LEU A 161 4.04 11.92 -19.02
N TYR A 162 2.74 11.77 -19.31
CA TYR A 162 2.25 10.71 -20.18
C TYR A 162 2.79 10.89 -21.60
N HIS A 163 2.62 12.08 -22.18
CA HIS A 163 3.07 12.36 -23.55
C HIS A 163 4.60 12.24 -23.70
N TYR A 164 5.35 12.60 -22.66
CA TYR A 164 6.81 12.45 -22.66
C TYR A 164 7.24 10.97 -22.56
N ALA A 165 6.60 10.18 -21.69
CA ALA A 165 6.80 8.72 -21.63
C ALA A 165 6.44 8.02 -22.94
N TYR A 166 5.31 8.40 -23.54
CA TYR A 166 4.89 7.93 -24.86
C TYR A 166 5.96 8.25 -25.92
N ALA A 167 6.48 9.48 -25.94
CA ALA A 167 7.55 9.89 -26.86
C ALA A 167 8.82 9.05 -26.69
N GLY A 168 9.25 8.77 -25.46
CA GLY A 168 10.41 7.91 -25.21
C GLY A 168 10.21 6.46 -25.65
N MET A 169 9.03 5.87 -25.44
CA MET A 169 8.73 4.53 -25.97
C MET A 169 8.59 4.52 -27.50
N ARG A 170 8.11 5.61 -28.10
CA ARG A 170 8.12 5.80 -29.56
C ARG A 170 9.53 5.95 -30.10
N ALA A 171 10.45 6.55 -29.35
CA ALA A 171 11.85 6.61 -29.71
C ALA A 171 12.51 5.21 -29.77
N LEU A 172 12.10 4.27 -28.90
CA LEU A 172 12.50 2.86 -29.01
C LEU A 172 11.98 2.24 -30.32
N THR A 173 10.70 2.49 -30.67
CA THR A 173 10.10 2.03 -31.93
C THR A 173 10.82 2.60 -33.15
N LEU A 174 11.25 3.86 -33.07
CA LEU A 174 12.07 4.50 -34.10
C LEU A 174 13.44 3.80 -34.23
N LEU A 175 14.14 3.53 -33.14
CA LEU A 175 15.43 2.83 -33.18
C LEU A 175 15.31 1.44 -33.81
N GLU A 176 14.24 0.70 -33.51
CA GLU A 176 13.94 -0.58 -34.17
C GLU A 176 13.74 -0.38 -35.68
N GLU A 177 12.93 0.59 -36.10
CA GLU A 177 12.70 0.88 -37.52
C GLU A 177 14.01 1.25 -38.25
N LEU A 178 14.82 2.13 -37.66
CA LEU A 178 16.11 2.53 -38.22
C LEU A 178 17.12 1.37 -38.31
N SER A 179 17.05 0.40 -37.39
CA SER A 179 17.90 -0.80 -37.44
C SER A 179 17.58 -1.71 -38.63
N GLN A 180 16.34 -1.67 -39.14
CA GLN A 180 15.87 -2.47 -40.26
C GLN A 180 16.14 -1.83 -41.63
N ALA A 181 16.58 -0.57 -41.65
CA ALA A 181 16.95 0.10 -42.89
C ALA A 181 18.04 -0.71 -43.64
N PRO A 182 17.98 -0.83 -44.98
CA PRO A 182 18.93 -1.65 -45.74
C PRO A 182 20.39 -1.32 -45.42
N GLY A 183 21.13 -2.32 -44.96
CA GLY A 183 22.53 -2.18 -44.56
C GLY A 183 22.76 -1.58 -43.17
N ASN A 184 21.70 -1.33 -42.39
CA ASN A 184 21.72 -0.74 -41.05
C ASN A 184 22.70 0.47 -40.95
N PRO A 185 22.44 1.55 -41.71
CA PRO A 185 23.37 2.68 -41.82
C PRO A 185 23.60 3.38 -40.48
N TYR A 186 22.67 3.25 -39.54
CA TYR A 186 22.75 3.81 -38.19
C TYR A 186 23.42 2.86 -37.18
N LYS A 187 23.82 1.66 -37.61
CA LYS A 187 24.57 0.67 -36.83
C LYS A 187 23.88 0.31 -35.51
N ILE A 188 22.55 0.26 -35.49
CA ILE A 188 21.76 0.01 -34.29
C ILE A 188 21.62 -1.50 -34.05
N ASP A 189 21.87 -1.94 -32.83
CA ASP A 189 21.44 -3.25 -32.36
C ASP A 189 20.11 -3.13 -31.60
N ALA A 190 19.01 -3.47 -32.26
CA ALA A 190 17.67 -3.41 -31.68
C ALA A 190 17.44 -4.40 -30.53
N SER A 191 18.32 -5.39 -30.33
CA SER A 191 18.23 -6.29 -29.17
C SER A 191 18.83 -5.71 -27.89
N ARG A 192 19.53 -4.57 -27.98
CA ARG A 192 20.26 -3.93 -26.88
C ARG A 192 19.88 -2.44 -26.77
N LEU A 193 18.63 -2.18 -26.43
CA LEU A 193 18.11 -0.83 -26.21
C LEU A 193 18.17 -0.44 -24.74
N GLY A 194 18.53 0.80 -24.43
CA GLY A 194 18.56 1.34 -23.08
C GLY A 194 17.92 2.71 -22.97
N VAL A 195 17.61 3.12 -21.76
CA VAL A 195 17.02 4.43 -21.46
C VAL A 195 17.77 5.06 -20.29
N LEU A 196 18.05 6.35 -20.40
CA LEU A 196 18.60 7.13 -19.30
C LEU A 196 18.14 8.59 -19.35
N GLY A 197 18.23 9.26 -18.22
CA GLY A 197 17.97 10.70 -18.14
C GLY A 197 18.15 11.25 -16.73
N ALA A 198 18.25 12.57 -16.65
CA ALA A 198 18.37 13.30 -15.39
C ALA A 198 17.07 14.02 -15.04
N SER A 199 16.73 14.07 -13.74
CA SER A 199 15.54 14.78 -13.24
C SER A 199 14.25 14.26 -13.92
N MET A 200 13.50 15.10 -14.65
CA MET A 200 12.37 14.64 -15.49
C MET A 200 12.74 13.51 -16.45
N GLY A 201 13.96 13.50 -17.00
CA GLY A 201 14.46 12.38 -17.80
C GLY A 201 14.68 11.09 -16.99
N GLY A 202 14.96 11.21 -15.69
CA GLY A 202 15.03 10.07 -14.77
C GLY A 202 13.64 9.54 -14.37
N ILE A 203 12.66 10.44 -14.21
CA ILE A 203 11.23 10.10 -14.08
C ILE A 203 10.79 9.30 -15.32
N LEU A 204 11.05 9.85 -16.50
CA LEU A 204 10.81 9.21 -17.80
C LEU A 204 11.44 7.81 -17.86
N THR A 205 12.71 7.69 -17.48
CA THR A 205 13.44 6.41 -17.49
C THR A 205 12.76 5.37 -16.61
N SER A 206 12.31 5.76 -15.42
CA SER A 206 11.61 4.87 -14.48
C SER A 206 10.28 4.38 -15.03
N ILE A 207 9.52 5.27 -15.68
CA ILE A 207 8.24 4.95 -16.34
C ILE A 207 8.48 3.98 -17.50
N ILE A 208 9.37 4.33 -18.44
CA ILE A 208 9.60 3.50 -19.63
C ILE A 208 10.11 2.12 -19.25
N ASN A 209 11.08 2.00 -18.35
CA ASN A 209 11.56 0.69 -17.89
C ASN A 209 10.50 -0.07 -17.09
N GLY A 210 9.54 0.65 -16.49
CA GLY A 210 8.38 0.10 -15.81
C GLY A 210 7.36 -0.57 -16.74
N ILE A 211 7.37 -0.19 -18.02
CA ILE A 211 6.29 -0.50 -18.97
C ILE A 211 6.77 -1.28 -20.20
N ASP A 212 7.94 -0.93 -20.75
CA ASP A 212 8.40 -1.43 -22.06
C ASP A 212 9.51 -2.50 -21.91
N ASP A 213 9.17 -3.75 -22.23
CA ASP A 213 10.06 -4.91 -22.14
C ASP A 213 11.27 -4.89 -23.12
N ARG A 214 11.28 -3.96 -24.08
CA ARG A 214 12.40 -3.75 -25.01
C ARG A 214 13.63 -3.18 -24.31
N VAL A 215 13.46 -2.50 -23.18
CA VAL A 215 14.57 -1.91 -22.41
C VAL A 215 15.44 -3.02 -21.82
N LYS A 216 16.77 -2.86 -21.94
CA LYS A 216 17.81 -3.76 -21.42
C LYS A 216 18.78 -3.07 -20.45
N THR A 217 18.65 -1.75 -20.26
CA THR A 217 19.32 -1.02 -19.18
C THR A 217 18.57 0.28 -18.86
N ALA A 218 18.48 0.63 -17.59
CA ALA A 218 17.91 1.88 -17.10
C ALA A 218 18.88 2.62 -16.16
N ILE A 219 19.11 3.91 -16.42
CA ILE A 219 19.93 4.77 -15.54
C ILE A 219 19.11 6.00 -15.16
N VAL A 220 18.71 6.06 -13.90
CA VAL A 220 17.88 7.11 -13.31
C VAL A 220 18.80 8.09 -12.57
N LEU A 221 19.05 9.26 -13.15
CA LEU A 221 19.90 10.28 -12.54
C LEU A 221 19.05 11.37 -11.88
N ALA A 222 19.41 11.75 -10.65
CA ALA A 222 18.79 12.84 -9.89
C ALA A 222 17.24 12.77 -9.93
N ALA A 223 16.67 11.58 -9.71
CA ALA A 223 15.23 11.37 -9.70
C ALA A 223 14.87 10.25 -8.72
N ALA A 224 13.80 10.47 -7.97
CA ALA A 224 13.20 9.48 -7.08
C ALA A 224 11.69 9.74 -6.94
N GLY A 225 10.97 8.75 -6.43
CA GLY A 225 9.54 8.87 -6.15
C GLY A 225 9.22 9.32 -4.72
N GLN A 226 8.04 8.96 -4.22
CA GLN A 226 7.52 9.35 -2.88
C GLN A 226 7.20 10.84 -2.75
N TRP A 227 6.65 11.41 -3.81
CA TRP A 227 6.36 12.83 -3.96
C TRP A 227 5.40 13.36 -2.92
N GLN A 228 4.39 12.57 -2.56
CA GLN A 228 3.43 12.98 -1.53
C GLN A 228 4.07 13.21 -0.17
N HIS A 229 5.13 12.47 0.15
CA HIS A 229 5.91 12.71 1.35
C HIS A 229 6.85 13.90 1.19
N SER A 230 7.58 13.98 0.06
CA SER A 230 8.55 15.05 -0.17
C SER A 230 7.91 16.43 -0.27
N MET A 231 6.65 16.54 -0.71
CA MET A 231 5.85 17.77 -0.70
C MET A 231 5.69 18.37 0.71
N ARG A 232 5.93 17.59 1.78
CA ARG A 232 5.78 18.05 3.16
C ARG A 232 7.04 18.69 3.73
N PHE A 233 8.17 18.52 3.08
CA PHE A 233 9.38 19.20 3.52
C PHE A 233 9.29 20.69 3.23
N PRO A 234 9.64 21.56 4.20
CA PRO A 234 9.74 22.99 3.95
C PRO A 234 10.66 23.26 2.76
N GLY A 235 10.23 24.09 1.81
CA GLY A 235 11.01 24.42 0.60
C GLY A 235 10.88 23.43 -0.56
N SER A 236 10.10 22.34 -0.42
CA SER A 236 9.90 21.36 -1.49
C SER A 236 9.36 21.97 -2.78
N TRP A 237 10.05 21.77 -3.90
CA TRP A 237 9.64 22.29 -5.20
C TRP A 237 8.27 21.76 -5.65
N LEU A 238 7.91 20.51 -5.33
CA LEU A 238 6.60 19.95 -5.70
C LEU A 238 5.47 20.74 -5.04
N TYR A 239 5.68 21.14 -3.79
CA TYR A 239 4.69 21.93 -3.07
C TYR A 239 4.64 23.39 -3.55
N HIS A 240 5.80 24.03 -3.75
CA HIS A 240 5.83 25.42 -4.21
C HIS A 240 5.43 25.58 -5.68
N GLY A 241 5.95 24.69 -6.54
CA GLY A 241 5.77 24.71 -7.99
C GLY A 241 4.43 24.13 -8.45
N LEU A 242 4.08 22.91 -8.01
CA LEU A 242 2.87 22.23 -8.50
C LEU A 242 1.60 22.60 -7.72
N TYR A 243 1.70 22.76 -6.40
CA TYR A 243 0.52 23.00 -5.56
C TYR A 243 0.14 24.48 -5.45
N THR A 244 1.08 25.37 -5.09
CA THR A 244 0.76 26.80 -4.99
C THR A 244 0.93 27.61 -6.27
N GLY A 245 1.80 27.16 -7.17
CA GLY A 245 2.11 27.89 -8.41
C GLY A 245 1.05 27.81 -9.50
N THR A 246 0.02 26.97 -9.32
CA THR A 246 -1.04 26.67 -10.31
C THR A 246 -2.40 27.28 -9.93
N ARG A 247 -2.45 28.15 -8.91
CA ARG A 247 -3.68 28.77 -8.38
C ARG A 247 -3.58 30.29 -8.30
N ASP A 248 -4.72 30.95 -8.49
CA ASP A 248 -4.88 32.38 -8.15
C ASP A 248 -5.06 32.54 -6.63
N GLN A 249 -4.30 33.45 -6.02
CA GLN A 249 -4.35 33.74 -4.57
C GLN A 249 -4.90 35.15 -4.30
N PRO A 250 -5.77 35.36 -3.27
CA PRO A 250 -6.29 34.38 -2.32
C PRO A 250 -7.44 33.54 -2.88
N TYR A 251 -7.63 32.34 -2.33
CA TYR A 251 -8.70 31.41 -2.70
C TYR A 251 -10.08 32.09 -2.77
N ASN A 252 -10.74 31.99 -3.93
CA ASN A 252 -12.04 32.61 -4.19
C ASN A 252 -13.13 31.60 -4.57
N GLY A 253 -12.82 30.30 -4.61
CA GLY A 253 -13.75 29.23 -4.98
C GLY A 253 -14.08 29.15 -6.48
N ALA A 254 -13.27 29.76 -7.35
CA ALA A 254 -13.44 29.74 -8.81
C ALA A 254 -12.15 29.30 -9.52
N ASP A 255 -11.55 28.21 -9.04
CA ASP A 255 -10.30 27.71 -9.59
C ASP A 255 -10.48 27.16 -11.03
N PRO A 256 -9.49 27.34 -11.92
CA PRO A 256 -9.49 26.73 -13.24
C PRO A 256 -9.42 25.19 -13.14
N PRO A 257 -9.86 24.44 -14.17
CA PRO A 257 -9.60 23.00 -14.25
C PRO A 257 -8.12 22.68 -14.03
N ASN A 258 -7.85 21.54 -13.38
CA ASN A 258 -6.52 21.06 -13.03
C ASN A 258 -5.79 21.91 -11.97
N SER A 259 -6.50 22.43 -10.97
CA SER A 259 -5.88 22.96 -9.74
C SER A 259 -5.85 21.87 -8.66
N VAL A 260 -4.96 22.01 -7.67
CA VAL A 260 -4.93 21.12 -6.50
C VAL A 260 -5.35 21.87 -5.24
N GLU A 261 -6.40 21.41 -4.56
CA GLU A 261 -6.90 22.01 -3.33
C GLU A 261 -6.22 21.50 -2.06
N ASP A 262 -5.91 20.21 -1.99
CA ASP A 262 -5.34 19.53 -0.82
C ASP A 262 -4.48 18.31 -1.22
N ILE A 263 -3.24 18.23 -0.77
CA ILE A 263 -2.29 17.18 -1.20
C ILE A 263 -2.63 15.77 -0.72
N ASP A 264 -3.55 15.59 0.23
CA ASP A 264 -3.96 14.29 0.75
C ASP A 264 -5.33 13.84 0.27
N THR A 265 -6.20 14.78 -0.11
CA THR A 265 -7.61 14.47 -0.36
C THR A 265 -8.10 14.91 -1.74
N ASP A 266 -7.39 15.80 -2.43
CA ASP A 266 -7.77 16.28 -3.76
C ASP A 266 -7.64 15.17 -4.84
N PRO A 267 -8.72 14.88 -5.59
CA PRO A 267 -8.69 13.84 -6.62
C PRO A 267 -7.65 14.05 -7.71
N THR A 268 -7.36 15.29 -8.11
CA THR A 268 -6.36 15.63 -9.14
C THR A 268 -4.96 15.34 -8.63
N ALA A 269 -4.64 15.73 -7.39
CA ALA A 269 -3.36 15.39 -6.77
C ALA A 269 -3.15 13.89 -6.63
N ILE A 270 -4.15 13.17 -6.11
CA ILE A 270 -4.08 11.72 -5.93
C ILE A 270 -3.96 11.01 -7.28
N THR A 271 -4.66 11.47 -8.31
CA THR A 271 -4.54 10.94 -9.67
C THR A 271 -3.14 11.17 -10.21
N PHE A 272 -2.64 12.41 -10.19
CA PHE A 272 -1.29 12.74 -10.65
C PHE A 272 -0.22 11.87 -9.97
N MET A 273 -0.27 11.72 -8.64
CA MET A 273 0.69 10.92 -7.89
C MET A 273 0.54 9.41 -8.14
N ASN A 274 -0.67 8.90 -8.36
CA ASN A 274 -0.89 7.49 -8.69
C ASN A 274 -0.37 7.11 -10.08
N TYR A 275 -0.39 8.04 -11.03
CA TYR A 275 0.02 7.75 -12.41
C TYR A 275 1.45 8.16 -12.75
N PHE A 276 2.02 9.17 -12.08
CA PHE A 276 3.29 9.77 -12.51
C PHE A 276 4.41 9.80 -11.48
N ASP A 277 4.14 9.51 -10.21
CA ASP A 277 5.22 9.36 -9.23
C ASP A 277 6.08 8.12 -9.59
N PRO A 278 7.41 8.25 -9.81
CA PRO A 278 8.30 7.15 -10.17
C PRO A 278 8.21 5.93 -9.24
N ILE A 279 7.88 6.13 -7.96
CA ILE A 279 7.77 5.02 -7.01
C ILE A 279 6.75 3.97 -7.48
N ARG A 280 5.71 4.40 -8.21
CA ARG A 280 4.62 3.54 -8.69
C ARG A 280 5.05 2.54 -9.76
N TYR A 281 6.12 2.83 -10.48
CA TYR A 281 6.69 1.96 -11.52
C TYR A 281 7.78 1.02 -10.98
N THR A 282 8.24 1.25 -9.75
CA THR A 282 9.32 0.44 -9.16
C THR A 282 9.02 -1.05 -9.00
N PRO A 283 7.79 -1.52 -8.73
CA PRO A 283 7.53 -2.95 -8.54
C PRO A 283 7.69 -3.79 -9.82
N ARG A 284 7.81 -3.15 -10.99
CA ARG A 284 7.83 -3.85 -12.29
C ARG A 284 8.88 -3.25 -13.23
N GLN A 285 10.16 -3.39 -12.91
CA GLN A 285 11.23 -2.90 -13.78
C GLN A 285 11.74 -4.02 -14.70
N HIS A 286 11.75 -3.78 -16.02
CA HIS A 286 12.09 -4.80 -17.02
C HIS A 286 13.60 -4.99 -17.23
N ALA A 287 14.41 -3.98 -16.96
CA ALA A 287 15.86 -4.01 -17.10
C ALA A 287 16.60 -3.66 -15.81
N PRO A 288 17.91 -4.01 -15.69
CA PRO A 288 18.75 -3.53 -14.60
C PRO A 288 18.64 -2.01 -14.41
N VAL A 289 18.47 -1.57 -13.16
CA VAL A 289 18.30 -0.16 -12.78
C VAL A 289 19.47 0.35 -11.93
N LEU A 290 20.11 1.43 -12.38
CA LEU A 290 21.04 2.23 -11.56
C LEU A 290 20.40 3.56 -11.20
N VAL A 291 20.20 3.81 -9.91
CA VAL A 291 19.71 5.08 -9.37
C VAL A 291 20.89 5.88 -8.84
N ILE A 292 21.07 7.11 -9.31
CA ILE A 292 22.15 8.01 -8.91
C ILE A 292 21.55 9.30 -8.38
N VAL A 293 21.79 9.63 -7.11
CA VAL A 293 21.22 10.82 -6.46
C VAL A 293 22.26 11.53 -5.60
N GLY A 294 22.24 12.88 -5.63
CA GLY A 294 23.05 13.69 -4.73
C GLY A 294 22.49 13.64 -3.31
N THR A 295 23.36 13.51 -2.31
CA THR A 295 22.90 13.46 -0.89
C THR A 295 22.16 14.72 -0.41
N HIS A 296 22.31 15.83 -1.13
CA HIS A 296 21.64 17.11 -0.86
C HIS A 296 20.79 17.52 -2.07
N ASP A 297 20.22 16.54 -2.77
CA ASP A 297 19.20 16.81 -3.77
C ASP A 297 17.91 17.31 -3.08
N GLY A 298 17.65 18.61 -3.21
CA GLY A 298 16.47 19.26 -2.65
C GLY A 298 15.18 18.94 -3.41
N TYR A 299 15.27 18.39 -4.63
CA TYR A 299 14.12 17.97 -5.41
C TYR A 299 13.69 16.55 -5.04
N PHE A 300 14.67 15.68 -4.80
CA PHE A 300 14.48 14.27 -4.46
C PHE A 300 15.30 13.87 -3.22
N PRO A 301 14.81 14.20 -2.00
CA PRO A 301 15.55 14.00 -0.76
C PRO A 301 15.94 12.53 -0.48
N LEU A 302 16.92 12.32 0.41
CA LEU A 302 17.45 10.98 0.73
C LEU A 302 16.40 9.94 1.14
N THR A 303 15.33 10.37 1.82
CA THR A 303 14.21 9.47 2.17
C THR A 303 13.55 8.90 0.91
N CYS A 304 13.39 9.71 -0.13
CA CYS A 304 12.83 9.30 -1.42
C CYS A 304 13.76 8.33 -2.15
N ALA A 305 15.07 8.61 -2.17
CA ALA A 305 16.07 7.73 -2.78
C ALA A 305 16.09 6.33 -2.11
N ASN A 306 16.04 6.28 -0.78
CA ASN A 306 15.94 5.02 -0.03
C ASN A 306 14.69 4.23 -0.41
N GLN A 307 13.52 4.89 -0.41
CA GLN A 307 12.26 4.22 -0.76
C GLN A 307 12.23 3.76 -2.22
N MET A 308 12.76 4.56 -3.15
CA MET A 308 12.89 4.17 -4.55
C MET A 308 13.74 2.90 -4.68
N ALA A 309 14.92 2.86 -4.03
CA ALA A 309 15.80 1.70 -4.06
C ALA A 309 15.11 0.43 -3.49
N LEU A 310 14.38 0.56 -2.37
CA LEU A 310 13.62 -0.54 -1.78
C LEU A 310 12.45 -0.99 -2.66
N GLY A 311 11.71 -0.06 -3.26
CA GLY A 311 10.54 -0.35 -4.10
C GLY A 311 10.89 -1.09 -5.40
N ILE A 312 12.11 -0.92 -5.93
CA ILE A 312 12.51 -1.55 -7.20
C ILE A 312 12.47 -3.08 -7.08
N ALA A 313 11.70 -3.71 -7.97
CA ALA A 313 11.59 -5.14 -8.17
C ALA A 313 11.58 -5.48 -9.67
N SER A 314 11.98 -6.71 -10.00
CA SER A 314 12.03 -7.19 -11.37
C SER A 314 10.62 -7.49 -11.91
N ALA A 315 10.37 -7.16 -13.17
CA ALA A 315 9.22 -7.65 -13.93
C ALA A 315 9.30 -9.15 -14.26
N GLY A 316 10.43 -9.82 -13.97
CA GLY A 316 10.63 -11.24 -14.28
C GLY A 316 10.95 -11.54 -15.75
N THR A 317 11.21 -10.52 -16.56
CA THR A 317 11.49 -10.64 -18.00
C THR A 317 12.98 -10.61 -18.35
N HIS A 318 13.87 -10.48 -17.36
CA HIS A 318 15.30 -10.33 -17.57
C HIS A 318 16.11 -11.08 -16.50
N ASP A 319 16.79 -12.15 -16.90
CA ASP A 319 17.45 -13.10 -15.98
C ASP A 319 18.57 -12.45 -15.13
N ASN A 320 19.21 -11.41 -15.65
CA ASN A 320 20.30 -10.68 -14.98
C ASN A 320 19.83 -9.35 -14.34
N PHE A 321 18.56 -9.26 -13.94
CA PHE A 321 18.05 -8.03 -13.33
C PHE A 321 18.81 -7.67 -12.04
N GLU A 322 19.31 -6.43 -11.96
CA GLU A 322 19.93 -5.88 -10.76
C GLU A 322 19.44 -4.45 -10.52
N LYS A 323 19.32 -4.09 -9.24
CA LYS A 323 19.10 -2.71 -8.80
C LYS A 323 20.28 -2.21 -7.99
N ARG A 324 20.78 -1.01 -8.26
CA ARG A 324 21.85 -0.38 -7.47
C ARG A 324 21.53 1.08 -7.19
N LEU A 325 21.83 1.50 -5.97
CA LEU A 325 21.83 2.90 -5.57
C LEU A 325 23.27 3.39 -5.54
N TRP A 326 23.51 4.59 -6.05
CA TRP A 326 24.75 5.31 -5.86
C TRP A 326 24.47 6.73 -5.38
N LEU A 327 24.94 7.03 -4.17
CA LEU A 327 24.81 8.33 -3.56
C LEU A 327 26.08 9.16 -3.78
N PHE A 328 25.89 10.37 -4.30
CA PHE A 328 26.98 11.33 -4.48
C PHE A 328 27.08 12.25 -3.24
N PRO A 329 28.15 12.13 -2.43
CA PRO A 329 28.28 12.87 -1.18
C PRO A 329 28.35 14.37 -1.43
N ASN A 330 27.61 15.14 -0.61
CA ASN A 330 27.53 16.61 -0.63
C ASN A 330 27.10 17.24 -1.96
N ALA A 331 26.59 16.46 -2.92
CA ALA A 331 26.09 16.98 -4.19
C ALA A 331 24.61 17.36 -4.13
N ARG A 332 24.30 18.42 -4.88
CA ARG A 332 22.95 18.93 -5.17
C ARG A 332 22.30 18.15 -6.32
N HIS A 333 21.14 18.63 -6.76
CA HIS A 333 20.36 18.07 -7.87
C HIS A 333 21.14 18.01 -9.22
N GLY A 334 21.88 19.08 -9.55
CA GLY A 334 22.62 19.23 -10.81
C GLY A 334 23.88 18.38 -10.94
N LEU A 335 23.75 17.06 -10.98
CA LEU A 335 24.89 16.12 -11.06
C LEU A 335 25.68 16.20 -12.38
N LEU A 336 25.06 16.75 -13.43
CA LEU A 336 25.67 16.89 -14.76
C LEU A 336 26.20 18.31 -15.02
N ASP A 337 25.88 19.27 -14.16
CA ASP A 337 26.18 20.70 -14.37
C ASP A 337 27.63 21.06 -13.98
N ASN A 338 28.30 20.19 -13.23
CA ASN A 338 29.68 20.35 -12.81
C ASN A 338 30.60 19.41 -13.61
N PRO A 339 31.56 19.95 -14.41
CA PRO A 339 32.47 19.14 -15.22
C PRO A 339 33.27 18.09 -14.43
N LEU A 340 33.62 18.38 -13.17
CA LEU A 340 34.33 17.42 -12.32
C LEU A 340 33.43 16.26 -11.92
N GLN A 341 32.16 16.54 -11.59
CA GLN A 341 31.17 15.51 -11.26
C GLN A 341 30.85 14.66 -12.49
N LEU A 342 30.65 15.30 -13.66
CA LEU A 342 30.46 14.59 -14.91
C LEU A 342 31.61 13.61 -15.19
N PHE A 343 32.86 14.05 -15.02
CA PHE A 343 34.03 13.18 -15.17
C PHE A 343 34.03 11.98 -14.21
N GLN A 344 33.57 12.17 -12.97
CA GLN A 344 33.44 11.11 -11.97
C GLN A 344 32.33 10.10 -12.31
N LEU A 345 31.31 10.50 -13.08
CA LEU A 345 30.19 9.64 -13.48
C LEU A 345 30.55 8.72 -14.66
N VAL A 346 31.39 9.16 -15.61
CA VAL A 346 31.62 8.45 -16.88
C VAL A 346 32.01 6.99 -16.67
N THR A 347 33.06 6.72 -15.88
CA THR A 347 33.56 5.34 -15.71
C THR A 347 32.51 4.43 -15.07
N PRO A 348 31.92 4.77 -13.90
CA PRO A 348 30.80 4.03 -13.33
C PRO A 348 29.64 3.76 -14.29
N LEU A 349 29.23 4.75 -15.09
CA LEU A 349 28.13 4.58 -16.04
C LEU A 349 28.48 3.59 -17.15
N LEU A 350 29.68 3.65 -17.71
CA LEU A 350 30.15 2.69 -18.70
C LEU A 350 30.23 1.27 -18.12
N GLN A 351 30.68 1.15 -16.88
CA GLN A 351 30.68 -0.12 -16.16
C GLN A 351 29.27 -0.67 -15.96
N TRP A 352 28.29 0.18 -15.62
CA TRP A 352 26.90 -0.26 -15.53
C TRP A 352 26.37 -0.74 -16.89
N LEU A 353 26.62 0.00 -17.97
CA LEU A 353 26.21 -0.38 -19.32
C LEU A 353 26.87 -1.69 -19.77
N ASP A 354 28.16 -1.88 -19.50
CA ASP A 354 28.86 -3.12 -19.81
C ASP A 354 28.26 -4.31 -19.04
N TYR A 355 27.83 -4.12 -17.78
CA TYR A 355 27.08 -5.15 -17.07
C TYR A 355 25.74 -5.45 -17.76
N SER A 356 24.91 -4.43 -17.96
CA SER A 356 23.56 -4.60 -18.48
C SER A 356 23.54 -5.24 -19.87
N PHE A 357 24.57 -4.99 -20.68
CA PHE A 357 24.74 -5.59 -22.00
C PHE A 357 25.64 -6.84 -22.02
N GLY A 358 25.93 -7.44 -20.86
CA GLY A 358 26.56 -8.76 -20.75
C GLY A 358 28.06 -8.81 -21.05
N LYS A 359 28.76 -7.68 -20.99
CA LYS A 359 30.22 -7.57 -21.20
C LYS A 359 31.03 -7.65 -19.89
N ARG A 360 30.36 -7.67 -18.74
CA ARG A 360 30.97 -7.63 -17.42
C ARG A 360 30.19 -8.49 -16.44
N ASP A 361 30.88 -8.97 -15.40
CA ASP A 361 30.27 -9.68 -14.28
C ASP A 361 29.31 -8.79 -13.48
N LYS A 362 28.44 -9.46 -12.71
CA LYS A 362 27.47 -8.81 -11.81
C LYS A 362 28.15 -7.78 -10.88
N PRO A 363 27.58 -6.57 -10.73
CA PRO A 363 27.97 -5.61 -9.70
C PRO A 363 27.97 -6.22 -8.29
N LEU A 364 28.84 -5.74 -7.41
CA LEU A 364 28.78 -6.11 -5.99
C LEU A 364 27.36 -5.90 -5.43
N ALA A 365 26.91 -6.79 -4.56
CA ALA A 365 25.63 -6.67 -3.87
C ALA A 365 25.53 -5.35 -3.06
N GLU A 366 24.29 -4.96 -2.73
CA GLU A 366 24.04 -3.76 -1.92
C GLU A 366 24.69 -3.89 -0.53
N PRO A 367 25.57 -2.95 -0.13
CA PRO A 367 26.17 -2.98 1.19
C PRO A 367 25.12 -2.76 2.29
N GLN A 368 25.17 -3.57 3.34
CA GLN A 368 24.39 -3.41 4.57
C GLN A 368 25.30 -2.89 5.68
N VAL A 369 24.87 -1.83 6.37
CA VAL A 369 25.69 -1.18 7.40
C VAL A 369 25.10 -1.42 8.78
N ALA A 370 25.85 -2.12 9.63
CA ALA A 370 25.53 -2.28 11.05
C ALA A 370 26.36 -1.31 11.89
N MET A 371 25.69 -0.58 12.80
CA MET A 371 26.34 0.34 13.73
C MET A 371 26.26 -0.19 15.15
N SER A 372 27.38 -0.15 15.87
CA SER A 372 27.46 -0.41 17.30
C SER A 372 28.21 0.74 18.00
N GLN A 373 27.87 1.01 19.25
CA GLN A 373 28.57 2.00 20.07
C GLN A 373 29.43 1.31 21.12
N ASP A 374 30.67 1.79 21.29
CA ASP A 374 31.57 1.42 22.38
C ASP A 374 32.20 2.69 23.01
N PRO A 375 33.00 2.57 24.09
CA PRO A 375 33.64 3.74 24.70
C PRO A 375 34.63 4.48 23.78
N ALA A 376 35.15 3.82 22.74
CA ALA A 376 36.09 4.41 21.77
C ALA A 376 35.37 5.21 20.68
N GLY A 377 34.09 4.92 20.39
CA GLY A 377 33.25 5.69 19.50
C GLY A 377 32.13 4.89 18.86
N LEU A 378 31.83 5.21 17.60
CA LEU A 378 30.83 4.50 16.79
C LEU A 378 31.56 3.58 15.81
N ARG A 379 31.32 2.28 15.92
CA ARG A 379 31.88 1.27 15.05
C ARG A 379 30.87 0.85 14.00
N PHE A 380 31.31 0.80 12.74
CA PHE A 380 30.49 0.46 11.58
C PHE A 380 31.04 -0.78 10.89
N GLU A 381 30.17 -1.75 10.64
CA GLU A 381 30.44 -2.94 9.83
C GLU A 381 29.63 -2.88 8.54
N ILE A 382 30.28 -3.09 7.41
CA ILE A 382 29.70 -3.01 6.07
C ILE A 382 29.81 -4.39 5.43
N ALA A 383 28.70 -5.11 5.35
CA ALA A 383 28.60 -6.45 4.82
C ALA A 383 27.84 -6.46 3.48
N LEU A 384 28.31 -7.22 2.49
CA LEU A 384 27.65 -7.32 1.19
C LEU A 384 27.03 -8.71 0.94
N GLY A 385 27.33 -9.71 1.77
CA GLY A 385 26.97 -11.10 1.48
C GLY A 385 27.72 -11.70 0.28
N GLU A 386 28.88 -11.14 -0.06
CA GLU A 386 29.73 -11.55 -1.18
C GLU A 386 30.91 -12.39 -0.65
N PRO A 387 31.39 -13.39 -1.41
CA PRO A 387 32.60 -14.13 -1.03
C PRO A 387 33.84 -13.22 -1.07
N SER A 388 34.85 -13.50 -0.24
CA SER A 388 36.06 -12.67 -0.15
C SER A 388 36.81 -12.48 -1.47
N SER A 389 36.68 -13.41 -2.43
CA SER A 389 37.26 -13.28 -3.78
C SER A 389 36.65 -12.12 -4.57
N ARG A 390 35.37 -11.81 -4.38
CA ARG A 390 34.66 -10.69 -5.02
C ARG A 390 35.00 -9.35 -4.39
N LEU A 391 35.36 -9.37 -3.09
CA LEU A 391 35.78 -8.18 -2.35
C LEU A 391 37.26 -7.84 -2.56
N ALA A 392 38.04 -8.72 -3.19
CA ALA A 392 39.44 -8.48 -3.48
C ALA A 392 39.60 -7.29 -4.44
N GLY A 393 40.38 -6.29 -4.03
CA GLY A 393 40.59 -5.05 -4.81
C GLY A 393 39.44 -4.05 -4.74
N ALA A 394 38.34 -4.38 -4.05
CA ALA A 394 37.29 -3.41 -3.76
C ALA A 394 37.75 -2.42 -2.67
N SER A 395 37.23 -1.20 -2.74
CA SER A 395 37.46 -0.16 -1.73
C SER A 395 36.13 0.27 -1.12
N ALA A 396 36.13 0.58 0.18
CA ALA A 396 34.92 1.00 0.88
C ALA A 396 35.13 2.30 1.63
N SER A 397 34.08 3.11 1.70
CA SER A 397 34.06 4.36 2.42
C SER A 397 32.72 4.54 3.12
N LEU A 398 32.77 4.93 4.40
CA LEU A 398 31.61 5.37 5.15
C LEU A 398 31.49 6.88 5.01
N HIS A 399 30.28 7.36 4.76
CA HIS A 399 29.92 8.77 4.75
C HIS A 399 29.00 9.03 5.93
N ALA A 400 29.36 9.98 6.81
CA ALA A 400 28.59 10.30 8.00
C ALA A 400 28.33 11.81 8.13
N ALA A 401 27.12 12.17 8.53
CA ALA A 401 26.64 13.52 8.82
C ALA A 401 25.79 13.52 10.10
N THR A 402 25.43 14.69 10.62
CA THR A 402 24.42 14.84 11.68
C THR A 402 23.21 15.65 11.24
N ARG A 403 23.25 16.16 10.00
CA ARG A 403 22.21 16.95 9.33
C ARG A 403 22.40 16.81 7.81
N VAL A 404 21.39 17.23 7.05
CA VAL A 404 21.45 17.35 5.59
C VAL A 404 20.79 18.68 5.27
N ASP A 405 21.59 19.69 4.92
CA ASP A 405 21.11 21.05 4.69
C ASP A 405 21.62 21.58 3.35
N ALA A 406 20.72 21.68 2.37
CA ALA A 406 21.02 22.20 1.04
C ALA A 406 21.07 23.74 1.01
N ASN A 407 20.56 24.45 2.04
CA ASN A 407 20.43 25.92 2.05
C ASN A 407 21.77 26.68 2.13
N VAL A 408 22.89 25.98 2.29
CA VAL A 408 24.20 26.59 2.48
C VAL A 408 25.01 26.64 1.17
N THR A 409 25.73 27.74 0.95
CA THR A 409 26.51 27.93 -0.30
C THR A 409 27.58 26.87 -0.52
N SER A 410 28.18 26.33 0.55
CA SER A 410 29.15 25.23 0.48
C SER A 410 28.68 24.07 1.36
N ILE A 411 28.32 22.96 0.71
CA ILE A 411 27.79 21.76 1.37
C ILE A 411 28.97 20.86 1.77
N GLN A 412 29.10 20.59 3.07
CA GLN A 412 30.14 19.72 3.63
C GLN A 412 29.64 18.86 4.80
N ASP A 413 28.34 18.56 4.83
CA ASP A 413 27.71 17.83 5.94
C ASP A 413 28.20 16.36 6.03
N PHE A 414 28.34 15.66 4.90
CA PHE A 414 28.89 14.30 4.89
C PHE A 414 30.41 14.30 4.89
N ARG A 415 31.01 13.77 5.96
CA ARG A 415 32.44 13.46 6.05
C ARG A 415 32.70 12.01 5.64
N ARG A 416 33.79 11.79 4.88
CA ARG A 416 34.22 10.47 4.41
C ARG A 416 35.21 9.82 5.37
N TYR A 417 35.04 8.53 5.64
CA TYR A 417 35.92 7.66 6.41
C TYR A 417 36.31 6.43 5.60
N THR A 418 37.61 6.16 5.47
CA THR A 418 38.09 4.94 4.82
C THR A 418 37.74 3.72 5.67
N CYS A 419 37.30 2.65 5.01
CA CYS A 419 36.99 1.38 5.67
C CYS A 419 38.02 0.32 5.27
N ASN A 420 38.39 -0.53 6.22
CA ASN A 420 39.37 -1.59 6.01
C ASN A 420 38.65 -2.94 5.90
N LEU A 421 39.04 -3.77 4.95
CA LEU A 421 38.52 -5.13 4.82
C LEU A 421 39.02 -5.99 5.99
N GLN A 422 38.10 -6.60 6.74
CA GLN A 422 38.35 -7.52 7.85
C GLN A 422 37.51 -8.78 7.66
N GLY A 423 38.14 -9.86 7.18
CA GLY A 423 37.42 -11.07 6.79
C GLY A 423 36.60 -10.82 5.51
N ASP A 424 35.28 -10.88 5.64
CA ASP A 424 34.29 -10.72 4.56
C ASP A 424 33.50 -9.40 4.64
N LYS A 425 33.92 -8.47 5.50
CA LYS A 425 33.26 -7.18 5.72
C LYS A 425 34.25 -6.03 5.81
N PHE A 426 33.81 -4.83 5.45
CA PHE A 426 34.58 -3.62 5.68
C PHE A 426 34.23 -3.01 7.03
N VAL A 427 35.23 -2.51 7.76
CA VAL A 427 35.06 -1.97 9.11
C VAL A 427 35.71 -0.60 9.21
N THR A 428 35.03 0.33 9.89
CA THR A 428 35.61 1.61 10.29
C THR A 428 35.06 2.04 11.66
N VAL A 429 35.76 2.96 12.32
CA VAL A 429 35.36 3.53 13.61
C VAL A 429 35.43 5.04 13.50
N ILE A 430 34.34 5.71 13.86
CA ILE A 430 34.31 7.15 14.09
C ILE A 430 34.64 7.37 15.57
N PRO A 431 35.78 8.02 15.90
CA PRO A 431 36.18 8.23 17.29
C PRO A 431 35.16 9.05 18.07
N SER A 432 35.05 8.79 19.37
CA SER A 432 34.21 9.58 20.27
C SER A 432 34.61 11.07 20.23
N GLY A 433 33.61 11.95 20.07
CA GLY A 433 33.79 13.41 19.97
C GLY A 433 34.15 13.92 18.57
N ASP A 434 34.40 13.03 17.60
CA ASP A 434 34.59 13.43 16.20
C ASP A 434 33.30 14.04 15.61
N ARG A 435 33.45 14.88 14.59
CA ARG A 435 32.35 15.66 14.01
C ARG A 435 32.55 15.92 12.50
N PRO A 436 31.47 16.17 11.75
CA PRO A 436 31.55 16.69 10.38
C PRO A 436 32.08 18.13 10.38
N ALA A 437 32.43 18.66 9.19
CA ALA A 437 32.80 20.07 9.05
C ALA A 437 31.65 21.00 9.48
N THR A 438 30.42 20.56 9.22
CA THR A 438 29.17 21.25 9.58
C THR A 438 28.22 20.30 10.29
N GLY A 439 27.86 20.62 11.54
CA GLY A 439 26.99 19.79 12.37
C GLY A 439 27.55 19.53 13.77
N ASP A 440 26.86 18.66 14.50
CA ASP A 440 27.20 18.29 15.88
C ASP A 440 28.22 17.14 15.91
N ALA A 441 28.75 16.84 17.10
CA ALA A 441 29.52 15.61 17.28
C ALA A 441 28.65 14.38 17.02
N TYR A 442 29.24 13.33 16.45
CA TYR A 442 28.53 12.10 16.15
C TYR A 442 28.16 11.37 17.45
N SER A 443 26.92 10.91 17.51
CA SER A 443 26.39 10.04 18.55
C SER A 443 25.49 8.98 17.92
N ALA A 444 25.24 7.88 18.63
CA ALA A 444 24.34 6.83 18.16
C ALA A 444 22.91 7.35 17.87
N GLY A 445 22.49 8.47 18.48
CA GLY A 445 21.15 9.02 18.32
C GLY A 445 20.98 10.05 17.19
N ASN A 446 22.06 10.65 16.68
CA ASN A 446 21.98 11.74 15.68
C ASN A 446 22.71 11.43 14.37
N VAL A 447 23.56 10.40 14.31
CA VAL A 447 24.35 10.11 13.11
C VAL A 447 23.45 9.66 11.95
N ILE A 448 23.67 10.27 10.79
CA ILE A 448 23.11 9.92 9.48
C ILE A 448 24.27 9.38 8.65
N TYR A 449 24.16 8.17 8.09
CA TYR A 449 25.29 7.55 7.44
C TYR A 449 24.89 6.60 6.32
N TYR A 450 25.82 6.37 5.39
CA TYR A 450 25.76 5.32 4.38
C TYR A 450 27.18 4.90 4.01
N ALA A 451 27.35 3.71 3.44
CA ALA A 451 28.61 3.25 2.90
C ALA A 451 28.56 3.22 1.37
N THR A 452 29.68 3.50 0.72
CA THR A 452 29.88 3.23 -0.70
C THR A 452 31.02 2.24 -0.85
N VAL A 453 30.76 1.14 -1.56
CA VAL A 453 31.76 0.13 -1.91
C VAL A 453 31.96 0.16 -3.41
N THR A 454 33.19 0.38 -3.85
CA THR A 454 33.58 0.43 -5.25
C THR A 454 34.33 -0.83 -5.61
N ASP A 455 33.84 -1.56 -6.60
CA ASP A 455 34.48 -2.78 -7.08
C ASP A 455 35.81 -2.50 -7.81
N ALA A 456 36.57 -3.56 -8.11
CA ALA A 456 37.85 -3.42 -8.83
C ALA A 456 37.69 -2.81 -10.23
N GLY A 457 36.51 -2.96 -10.84
CA GLY A 457 36.12 -2.35 -12.12
C GLY A 457 35.71 -0.88 -12.00
N GLN A 458 35.80 -0.27 -10.81
CA GLN A 458 35.41 1.12 -10.53
C GLN A 458 33.90 1.40 -10.59
N LEU A 459 33.04 0.39 -10.40
CA LEU A 459 31.60 0.63 -10.19
C LEU A 459 31.31 0.81 -8.68
N PRO A 460 30.86 2.00 -8.23
CA PRO A 460 30.40 2.24 -6.87
C PRO A 460 28.97 1.72 -6.67
N VAL A 461 28.75 1.14 -5.49
CA VAL A 461 27.43 0.81 -4.97
C VAL A 461 27.32 1.36 -3.55
N SER A 462 26.29 2.15 -3.30
CA SER A 462 25.96 2.67 -1.98
C SER A 462 24.99 1.75 -1.25
N SER A 463 25.14 1.68 0.07
CA SER A 463 24.07 1.21 0.94
C SER A 463 22.89 2.18 0.90
N LEU A 464 21.76 1.76 1.46
CA LEU A 464 20.74 2.70 1.94
C LEU A 464 21.33 3.68 2.95
N VAL A 465 20.67 4.82 3.13
CA VAL A 465 20.99 5.77 4.20
C VAL A 465 20.37 5.29 5.50
N TYR A 466 21.12 5.37 6.58
CA TYR A 466 20.70 5.04 7.92
C TYR A 466 20.71 6.30 8.80
N ARG A 467 19.83 6.33 9.80
CA ARG A 467 19.82 7.30 10.89
C ARG A 467 19.65 6.55 12.21
N ALA A 468 20.51 6.84 13.18
CA ALA A 468 20.45 6.24 14.52
C ALA A 468 20.33 4.70 14.54
N GLY A 469 21.08 4.02 13.66
CA GLY A 469 21.08 2.55 13.58
C GLY A 469 19.93 1.93 12.78
N ARG A 470 19.07 2.73 12.13
CA ARG A 470 17.92 2.26 11.36
C ARG A 470 17.96 2.82 9.95
N ILE A 471 17.38 2.11 8.98
CA ILE A 471 17.20 2.65 7.62
C ILE A 471 16.37 3.94 7.73
N LEU A 472 16.84 5.00 7.06
CA LEU A 472 16.14 6.27 6.99
C LEU A 472 14.85 6.08 6.18
N ASP A 473 13.73 6.29 6.84
CA ASP A 473 12.36 6.08 6.32
C ASP A 473 11.60 7.42 6.23
N LEU A 474 10.31 7.35 5.91
CA LEU A 474 9.41 8.52 5.78
C LEU A 474 8.84 9.00 7.14
N SER A 475 9.50 8.69 8.25
CA SER A 475 9.08 9.18 9.57
C SER A 475 9.41 10.67 9.76
N SER A 476 8.78 11.30 10.75
CA SER A 476 8.97 12.73 11.06
C SER A 476 10.25 13.06 11.82
N ASP A 477 11.08 12.07 12.15
CA ASP A 477 12.29 12.30 12.94
C ASP A 477 13.48 12.83 12.11
N PHE A 478 13.33 12.91 10.79
CA PHE A 478 14.27 13.51 9.85
C PHE A 478 13.56 14.58 9.01
N VAL A 479 14.14 15.79 8.99
CA VAL A 479 13.71 16.90 8.14
C VAL A 479 14.97 17.48 7.50
N PRO A 480 15.13 17.38 6.17
CA PRO A 480 16.25 18.02 5.47
C PRO A 480 16.02 19.53 5.34
N GLY A 481 17.10 20.29 5.30
CA GLY A 481 17.06 21.66 4.79
C GLY A 481 17.04 21.62 3.26
N ILE A 482 15.99 22.15 2.64
CA ILE A 482 15.84 22.23 1.17
C ILE A 482 15.88 23.70 0.77
N ASP A 483 16.62 24.01 -0.30
CA ASP A 483 16.68 25.36 -0.86
C ASP A 483 15.27 25.87 -1.23
N PRO A 484 15.01 27.18 -1.10
CA PRO A 484 13.78 27.76 -1.62
C PRO A 484 13.62 27.48 -3.12
N TYR A 485 12.40 27.13 -3.54
CA TYR A 485 12.11 26.92 -4.95
C TYR A 485 12.34 28.21 -5.76
N GLU A 486 13.15 28.09 -6.81
CA GLU A 486 13.55 29.21 -7.65
C GLU A 486 12.33 29.88 -8.32
N GLY A 487 12.27 31.22 -8.24
CA GLY A 487 11.17 31.99 -8.83
C GLY A 487 9.87 32.05 -8.02
N SER A 488 9.78 31.41 -6.85
CA SER A 488 8.60 31.52 -5.97
C SER A 488 8.45 32.95 -5.40
N SER A 489 7.47 33.71 -5.91
CA SER A 489 7.08 35.03 -5.37
C SER A 489 6.04 34.95 -4.25
N VAL A 490 5.47 33.75 -4.02
CA VAL A 490 4.43 33.50 -3.02
C VAL A 490 5.08 33.09 -1.69
N VAL A 491 4.70 33.76 -0.61
CA VAL A 491 4.97 33.28 0.76
C VAL A 491 4.00 32.14 1.03
N VAL A 492 4.44 30.92 0.73
CA VAL A 492 3.61 29.73 0.88
C VAL A 492 3.54 29.33 2.35
N PRO A 493 2.35 29.06 2.93
CA PRO A 493 2.27 28.47 4.27
C PRO A 493 2.99 27.13 4.31
N VAL A 494 3.64 26.81 5.43
CA VAL A 494 4.26 25.48 5.65
C VAL A 494 3.27 24.40 5.19
N PRO A 495 3.70 23.38 4.41
CA PRO A 495 2.84 22.27 4.05
C PRO A 495 2.04 21.84 5.27
N PRO A 496 0.72 21.62 5.14
CA PRO A 496 -0.07 21.23 6.29
C PRO A 496 0.66 20.06 6.95
N PRO A 497 0.82 20.09 8.29
CA PRO A 497 1.41 18.96 8.99
C PRO A 497 0.66 17.74 8.49
N ARG A 498 1.40 16.64 8.32
CA ARG A 498 0.80 15.37 7.92
C ARG A 498 -0.49 15.27 8.69
N MET A 499 -1.63 15.33 7.98
CA MET A 499 -2.84 14.85 8.58
C MET A 499 -2.44 13.42 8.95
N ASP A 500 -2.25 13.16 10.23
CA ASP A 500 -2.43 11.82 10.74
C ASP A 500 -3.93 11.58 10.53
N ALA A 501 -4.28 11.33 9.27
CA ALA A 501 -5.58 11.37 8.61
C ALA A 501 -6.69 11.93 9.51
N ALA A 502 -6.96 13.24 9.44
CA ALA A 502 -8.12 13.93 10.04
C ALA A 502 -8.70 13.22 11.27
N SER A 503 -8.12 13.40 12.47
CA SER A 503 -8.71 13.02 13.76
C SER A 503 -9.67 11.81 13.73
N THR A 504 -9.12 10.63 13.97
CA THR A 504 -9.83 9.37 14.27
C THR A 504 -10.55 8.71 13.10
N VAL A 505 -9.84 7.88 12.34
CA VAL A 505 -10.14 6.44 12.25
C VAL A 505 -8.83 5.74 11.88
N ALA A 506 -8.24 4.97 12.79
CA ALA A 506 -7.11 4.09 12.50
C ALA A 506 -7.55 2.65 12.74
N SER A 507 -7.99 1.96 11.68
CA SER A 507 -8.15 0.52 11.73
C SER A 507 -6.76 -0.09 11.52
N SER A 508 -6.30 -0.93 12.45
CA SER A 508 -5.09 -1.73 12.21
C SER A 508 -5.48 -3.16 11.82
N VAL A 509 -4.87 -3.71 10.78
CA VAL A 509 -5.11 -5.10 10.37
C VAL A 509 -3.80 -5.86 10.50
N PRO A 510 -3.71 -6.89 11.36
CA PRO A 510 -2.47 -7.62 11.54
C PRO A 510 -2.22 -8.57 10.39
N VAL A 511 -0.98 -8.59 9.93
CA VAL A 511 -0.53 -9.44 8.84
C VAL A 511 0.70 -10.20 9.30
N PRO A 512 0.66 -11.53 9.38
CA PRO A 512 1.86 -12.33 9.59
C PRO A 512 2.68 -12.47 8.31
N ASP A 513 3.99 -12.69 8.47
CA ASP A 513 4.84 -13.15 7.37
C ASP A 513 4.37 -14.51 6.82
N GLY A 514 4.41 -14.68 5.50
CA GLY A 514 4.11 -15.96 4.83
C GLY A 514 2.67 -16.22 4.39
N ALA A 515 1.74 -15.25 4.49
CA ALA A 515 0.43 -15.37 3.84
C ALA A 515 0.56 -15.26 2.31
N ALA A 516 -0.04 -16.16 1.53
CA ALA A 516 0.16 -16.13 0.07
C ALA A 516 -0.50 -14.90 -0.55
N TYR A 517 -1.64 -14.45 -0.01
CA TYR A 517 -2.32 -13.22 -0.39
C TYR A 517 -3.04 -12.58 0.79
N GLN A 518 -3.16 -11.27 0.71
CA GLN A 518 -3.95 -10.47 1.63
C GLN A 518 -4.57 -9.29 0.89
N GLY A 519 -5.74 -8.87 1.34
CA GLY A 519 -6.48 -7.82 0.66
C GLY A 519 -7.59 -7.26 1.50
N MET A 520 -8.39 -6.40 0.88
CA MET A 520 -9.50 -5.76 1.54
C MET A 520 -10.63 -5.45 0.55
N SER A 521 -11.86 -5.68 1.00
CA SER A 521 -13.05 -5.07 0.41
C SER A 521 -13.35 -3.76 1.12
N LEU A 522 -13.62 -2.73 0.34
CA LEU A 522 -14.00 -1.41 0.78
C LEU A 522 -15.26 -0.98 0.08
N ALA A 523 -16.19 -0.41 0.84
CA ALA A 523 -17.37 0.23 0.29
C ALA A 523 -17.44 1.68 0.77
N ASN A 524 -17.48 2.60 -0.20
CA ASN A 524 -17.78 4.00 0.06
C ASN A 524 -19.29 4.12 0.32
N PRO A 525 -19.73 4.45 1.54
CA PRO A 525 -21.15 4.63 1.82
C PRO A 525 -21.71 5.96 1.31
N ASP A 526 -20.83 6.93 1.03
CA ASP A 526 -21.17 8.33 0.76
C ASP A 526 -21.45 8.59 -0.73
N ASP A 527 -22.02 9.76 -0.98
CA ASP A 527 -22.33 10.28 -2.32
C ASP A 527 -21.20 11.14 -2.92
N SER A 528 -20.08 11.27 -2.20
CA SER A 528 -18.86 11.95 -2.64
C SER A 528 -17.70 10.97 -2.86
N VAL A 529 -16.68 11.39 -3.61
CA VAL A 529 -15.43 10.63 -3.72
C VAL A 529 -14.77 10.57 -2.35
N MET A 530 -14.29 9.39 -1.97
CA MET A 530 -13.53 9.16 -0.75
C MET A 530 -12.08 8.86 -1.08
N THR A 531 -11.16 9.53 -0.41
CA THR A 531 -9.73 9.24 -0.50
C THR A 531 -9.33 8.40 0.69
N LEU A 532 -8.75 7.24 0.40
CA LEU A 532 -8.15 6.33 1.36
C LEU A 532 -6.64 6.48 1.35
N ARG A 533 -6.03 6.56 2.54
CA ARG A 533 -4.60 6.36 2.74
C ARG A 533 -4.36 5.05 3.48
N MET A 534 -3.53 4.19 2.90
CA MET A 534 -3.12 2.93 3.50
C MET A 534 -1.62 2.96 3.82
N GLU A 535 -1.27 2.49 5.01
CA GLU A 535 0.11 2.46 5.49
C GLU A 535 0.45 1.09 6.07
N ALA A 536 1.54 0.49 5.63
CA ALA A 536 2.15 -0.66 6.32
C ALA A 536 3.03 -0.16 7.46
N ARG A 537 2.87 -0.71 8.66
CA ARG A 537 3.69 -0.36 9.82
C ARG A 537 4.27 -1.60 10.48
N GLY A 538 5.51 -1.47 10.94
CA GLY A 538 6.16 -2.49 11.75
C GLY A 538 5.61 -2.54 13.19
N ALA A 539 6.02 -3.54 13.95
CA ALA A 539 5.71 -3.64 15.39
C ALA A 539 6.22 -2.42 16.19
N ASP A 540 7.27 -1.75 15.71
CA ASP A 540 7.81 -0.52 16.30
C ASP A 540 6.98 0.74 15.98
N GLY A 541 5.88 0.59 15.22
CA GLY A 541 4.97 1.66 14.84
C GLY A 541 5.48 2.55 13.70
N ARG A 542 6.68 2.31 13.17
CA ARG A 542 7.22 3.08 12.05
C ARG A 542 6.66 2.60 10.73
N LEU A 543 6.72 3.45 9.71
CA LEU A 543 6.38 3.05 8.35
C LEU A 543 7.34 1.94 7.91
N LYS A 544 6.77 0.83 7.46
CA LYS A 544 7.57 -0.29 6.97
C LYS A 544 8.21 0.11 5.65
N ALA A 545 9.53 0.03 5.60
CA ALA A 545 10.32 0.10 4.39
C ALA A 545 10.89 -1.30 4.13
N ALA A 546 10.60 -1.88 2.98
CA ALA A 546 11.00 -3.25 2.64
C ALA A 546 11.12 -3.43 1.13
N ASP A 547 11.87 -4.44 0.71
CA ASP A 547 12.05 -4.75 -0.71
C ASP A 547 10.72 -5.07 -1.42
N GLY A 548 10.45 -4.32 -2.49
CA GLY A 548 9.26 -4.41 -3.31
C GLY A 548 8.00 -3.83 -2.65
N LEU A 549 8.12 -3.12 -1.53
CA LEU A 549 7.00 -2.49 -0.81
C LEU A 549 6.96 -0.98 -1.09
N ILE A 550 5.90 -0.52 -1.76
CA ILE A 550 5.52 0.88 -1.85
C ILE A 550 4.65 1.21 -0.64
N ASN A 551 5.06 2.18 0.15
CA ASN A 551 4.37 2.57 1.37
C ASN A 551 4.66 4.02 1.75
N PRO A 552 3.65 4.88 2.04
CA PRO A 552 2.20 4.65 1.99
C PRO A 552 1.62 4.64 0.56
N VAL A 553 0.34 4.28 0.43
CA VAL A 553 -0.41 4.32 -0.84
C VAL A 553 -1.79 4.99 -0.69
N PHE A 554 -2.30 5.58 -1.76
CA PHE A 554 -3.50 6.44 -1.72
C PHE A 554 -4.52 6.16 -2.82
N MET A 555 -5.75 5.83 -2.45
CA MET A 555 -6.80 5.36 -3.34
C MET A 555 -8.00 6.30 -3.35
N ASN A 556 -8.53 6.60 -4.53
CA ASN A 556 -9.86 7.19 -4.67
C ASN A 556 -10.91 6.09 -4.80
N LEU A 557 -11.99 6.20 -4.04
CA LEU A 557 -13.21 5.40 -4.15
C LEU A 557 -14.34 6.30 -4.62
N ALA A 558 -14.91 5.99 -5.78
CA ALA A 558 -16.05 6.73 -6.31
C ALA A 558 -17.26 6.69 -5.35
N PRO A 559 -18.18 7.66 -5.43
CA PRO A 559 -19.42 7.65 -4.67
C PRO A 559 -20.12 6.29 -4.74
N ARG A 560 -20.57 5.78 -3.61
CA ARG A 560 -21.33 4.53 -3.52
C ARG A 560 -20.65 3.28 -4.09
N SER A 561 -19.38 3.37 -4.48
CA SER A 561 -18.66 2.27 -5.10
C SER A 561 -18.12 1.30 -4.06
N GLN A 562 -17.72 0.14 -4.55
CA GLN A 562 -17.00 -0.85 -3.79
C GLN A 562 -15.74 -1.25 -4.56
N ARG A 563 -14.65 -1.42 -3.82
CA ARG A 563 -13.40 -1.94 -4.37
C ARG A 563 -12.90 -3.07 -3.50
N ILE A 564 -12.61 -4.19 -4.16
CA ILE A 564 -11.85 -5.28 -3.58
C ILE A 564 -10.47 -5.26 -4.23
N PHE A 565 -9.42 -5.40 -3.44
CA PHE A 565 -8.05 -5.41 -3.94
C PHE A 565 -7.16 -6.29 -3.08
N LEU A 566 -6.10 -6.81 -3.69
CA LEU A 566 -4.98 -7.42 -2.99
C LEU A 566 -3.97 -6.34 -2.60
N ALA A 567 -3.41 -6.41 -1.41
CA ALA A 567 -2.49 -5.38 -0.92
C ALA A 567 -1.29 -5.19 -1.84
N GLU A 568 -0.81 -6.26 -2.49
CA GLU A 568 0.31 -6.22 -3.41
C GLU A 568 0.01 -5.55 -4.76
N GLU A 569 -1.25 -5.46 -5.17
CA GLU A 569 -1.63 -4.74 -6.40
C GLU A 569 -1.28 -3.26 -6.24
N TRP A 570 -1.47 -2.74 -5.03
CA TRP A 570 -1.30 -1.33 -4.72
C TRP A 570 0.02 -0.98 -4.05
N MET A 571 0.53 -1.86 -3.19
CA MET A 571 1.78 -1.67 -2.44
C MET A 571 2.96 -2.45 -3.02
N GLY A 572 2.79 -3.15 -4.14
CA GLY A 572 3.84 -4.00 -4.74
C GLY A 572 4.04 -5.33 -4.02
N ALA A 573 4.82 -6.22 -4.64
CA ALA A 573 5.01 -7.61 -4.22
C ALA A 573 5.56 -7.76 -2.79
N GLY A 574 6.25 -6.75 -2.26
CA GLY A 574 6.73 -6.72 -0.88
C GLY A 574 5.61 -6.81 0.15
N ALA A 575 4.38 -6.43 -0.21
CA ALA A 575 3.22 -6.54 0.66
C ALA A 575 2.87 -7.99 1.03
N ARG A 576 3.18 -9.01 0.21
CA ARG A 576 2.92 -10.42 0.57
C ARG A 576 3.71 -10.88 1.79
N ARG A 577 4.90 -10.30 2.00
CA ARG A 577 5.83 -10.65 3.10
C ARG A 577 5.76 -9.63 4.24
N LEU A 578 4.66 -8.87 4.32
CA LEU A 578 4.53 -7.87 5.37
C LEU A 578 4.29 -8.57 6.71
N ASP A 579 5.26 -8.43 7.61
CA ASP A 579 5.05 -8.68 9.04
C ASP A 579 4.81 -7.36 9.76
N GLY A 580 3.57 -7.14 10.19
CA GLY A 580 3.16 -5.89 10.82
C GLY A 580 1.65 -5.64 10.77
N ALA A 581 1.28 -4.37 10.64
CA ALA A 581 -0.11 -3.96 10.54
C ALA A 581 -0.35 -2.98 9.40
N PHE A 582 -1.49 -3.11 8.72
CA PHE A 582 -2.00 -2.05 7.85
C PHE A 582 -2.80 -1.05 8.66
N ARG A 583 -2.53 0.24 8.46
CA ARG A 583 -3.34 1.34 8.97
C ARG A 583 -4.05 2.05 7.83
N PHE A 584 -5.27 2.47 8.11
CA PHE A 584 -6.12 3.15 7.16
C PHE A 584 -6.55 4.49 7.70
N GLY A 585 -6.61 5.50 6.83
CA GLY A 585 -7.24 6.79 7.08
C GLY A 585 -8.10 7.20 5.89
N TRP A 586 -9.16 7.97 6.14
CA TRP A 586 -10.20 8.30 5.16
C TRP A 586 -10.41 9.82 5.15
N SER A 587 -10.71 10.41 3.98
CA SER A 587 -11.04 11.83 3.85
C SER A 587 -12.44 12.21 4.36
N GLY A 588 -13.32 11.23 4.55
CA GLY A 588 -14.72 11.41 4.96
C GLY A 588 -15.18 10.35 5.95
N VAL A 589 -16.42 9.85 5.80
CA VAL A 589 -16.93 8.76 6.63
C VAL A 589 -16.05 7.52 6.46
N ARG A 590 -15.82 6.76 7.53
CA ARG A 590 -15.13 5.48 7.45
C ARG A 590 -15.79 4.56 6.42
N ALA A 591 -15.05 4.11 5.42
CA ALA A 591 -15.53 3.07 4.52
C ALA A 591 -15.91 1.82 5.33
N ALA A 592 -17.02 1.19 4.95
CA ALA A 592 -17.23 -0.18 5.39
C ALA A 592 -16.10 -1.03 4.82
N SER A 593 -15.46 -1.83 5.67
CA SER A 593 -14.25 -2.56 5.29
C SER A 593 -14.30 -3.99 5.80
N LEU A 594 -13.72 -4.89 5.01
CA LEU A 594 -13.51 -6.29 5.32
C LEU A 594 -12.14 -6.68 4.79
N ALA A 595 -11.16 -6.88 5.67
CA ALA A 595 -9.89 -7.44 5.23
C ALA A 595 -9.96 -8.96 5.21
N PHE A 596 -9.15 -9.56 4.34
CA PHE A 596 -9.09 -11.00 4.18
C PHE A 596 -7.65 -11.43 3.95
N ARG A 597 -7.36 -12.66 4.34
CA ARG A 597 -6.11 -13.36 4.03
C ARG A 597 -6.46 -14.67 3.36
N GLY A 598 -5.58 -15.21 2.53
CA GLY A 598 -5.68 -16.61 2.15
C GLY A 598 -4.52 -17.12 1.32
N ASN A 599 -4.46 -18.44 1.14
CA ASN A 599 -3.58 -19.08 0.18
C ASN A 599 -4.33 -19.50 -1.09
N VAL A 600 -3.69 -20.25 -1.99
CA VAL A 600 -4.25 -20.65 -3.31
C VAL A 600 -5.52 -21.52 -3.18
N ALA A 601 -5.82 -22.04 -1.97
CA ALA A 601 -7.03 -22.80 -1.67
C ALA A 601 -8.18 -21.90 -1.13
N PRO A 602 -9.43 -22.07 -1.62
CA PRO A 602 -10.66 -21.49 -1.05
C PRO A 602 -10.78 -21.60 0.48
N ALA A 603 -10.31 -22.72 1.03
CA ALA A 603 -10.36 -23.13 2.44
C ALA A 603 -9.51 -22.29 3.41
N GLU A 604 -8.81 -21.26 2.91
CA GLU A 604 -7.87 -20.48 3.72
C GLU A 604 -8.23 -19.00 3.79
N LEU A 605 -9.45 -18.64 3.38
CA LEU A 605 -9.94 -17.26 3.44
C LEU A 605 -10.36 -16.87 4.85
N SER A 606 -9.39 -16.56 5.71
CA SER A 606 -9.70 -16.02 7.02
C SER A 606 -10.14 -14.55 6.87
N GLU A 607 -11.35 -14.24 7.31
CA GLU A 607 -11.74 -12.85 7.53
C GLU A 607 -10.86 -12.25 8.63
N ILE A 608 -10.34 -11.07 8.31
CA ILE A 608 -9.87 -10.09 9.27
C ILE A 608 -10.82 -8.89 9.16
N GLY A 609 -11.84 -8.85 10.02
CA GLY A 609 -12.68 -7.67 10.13
C GLY A 609 -11.90 -6.43 10.59
N PRO A 610 -12.51 -5.25 10.57
CA PRO A 610 -11.97 -4.08 11.25
C PRO A 610 -11.83 -4.37 12.75
N LEU A 611 -10.76 -3.89 13.38
CA LEU A 611 -10.66 -3.98 14.84
C LEU A 611 -11.81 -3.20 15.50
N ALA A 612 -12.22 -3.70 16.66
CA ALA A 612 -13.12 -2.96 17.54
C ALA A 612 -12.49 -1.63 17.97
N GLU A 613 -13.36 -0.69 18.36
CA GLU A 613 -12.96 0.62 18.86
C GLU A 613 -11.92 0.50 20.00
N PRO A 614 -10.81 1.26 19.94
CA PRO A 614 -9.77 1.19 20.94
C PRO A 614 -10.26 1.57 22.35
N GLY A 615 -9.66 0.96 23.37
CA GLY A 615 -9.97 1.25 24.77
C GLY A 615 -8.78 1.01 25.71
N THR A 616 -8.87 1.51 26.94
CA THR A 616 -7.86 1.31 27.98
C THR A 616 -8.12 0.07 28.85
N ARG A 617 -9.33 -0.51 28.77
CA ARG A 617 -9.66 -1.80 29.35
C ARG A 617 -10.50 -2.62 28.38
N LEU A 618 -9.96 -3.75 27.94
CA LEU A 618 -10.60 -4.64 26.97
C LEU A 618 -10.69 -6.06 27.51
N TRP A 619 -11.69 -6.79 27.04
CA TRP A 619 -11.95 -8.18 27.39
C TRP A 619 -11.91 -9.04 26.13
N LEU A 620 -11.15 -10.13 26.18
CA LEU A 620 -10.93 -11.01 25.03
C LEU A 620 -11.07 -12.49 25.44
N PRO A 621 -12.20 -13.14 25.09
CA PRO A 621 -12.37 -14.58 25.26
C PRO A 621 -11.32 -15.39 24.50
N LEU A 622 -10.83 -16.50 25.08
CA LEU A 622 -9.86 -17.38 24.42
C LEU A 622 -10.50 -18.57 23.67
N ALA A 623 -11.76 -18.88 23.99
CA ALA A 623 -12.59 -19.91 23.33
C ALA A 623 -11.86 -21.24 23.06
N TRP A 624 -11.24 -21.81 24.09
CA TRP A 624 -10.58 -23.13 23.99
C TRP A 624 -11.52 -24.24 23.56
N GLU A 625 -12.81 -24.13 23.88
CA GLU A 625 -13.81 -25.14 23.55
C GLU A 625 -14.10 -25.27 22.06
N GLN A 626 -13.88 -24.19 21.29
CA GLN A 626 -14.07 -24.22 19.84
C GLN A 626 -12.97 -25.01 19.15
N ASP A 627 -11.72 -24.77 19.56
CA ASP A 627 -10.53 -25.37 18.96
C ASP A 627 -9.44 -25.62 20.03
N PRO A 628 -9.49 -26.74 20.77
CA PRO A 628 -8.54 -27.00 21.85
C PRO A 628 -7.08 -27.15 21.38
N GLY A 629 -6.87 -27.58 20.13
CA GLY A 629 -5.55 -27.79 19.54
C GLY A 629 -4.96 -26.56 18.84
N GLY A 630 -5.79 -25.56 18.54
CA GLY A 630 -5.39 -24.37 17.80
C GLY A 630 -4.33 -23.52 18.52
N ALA A 631 -3.28 -23.15 17.80
CA ALA A 631 -2.30 -22.18 18.22
C ALA A 631 -2.95 -20.79 18.32
N ARG A 632 -2.82 -20.16 19.49
CA ARG A 632 -3.43 -18.87 19.80
C ARG A 632 -2.38 -17.77 19.91
N ARG A 633 -2.69 -16.62 19.34
CA ARG A 633 -1.89 -15.40 19.45
C ARG A 633 -2.80 -14.23 19.74
N ILE A 634 -2.50 -13.46 20.78
CA ILE A 634 -3.15 -12.17 21.04
C ILE A 634 -2.25 -11.09 20.44
N ARG A 635 -2.78 -10.30 19.51
CA ARG A 635 -2.07 -9.15 18.99
C ARG A 635 -2.68 -7.88 19.54
N ILE A 636 -1.84 -6.95 19.99
CA ILE A 636 -2.25 -5.70 20.65
C ILE A 636 -1.62 -4.52 19.94
N PHE A 637 -2.41 -3.49 19.67
CA PHE A 637 -2.05 -2.34 18.85
C PHE A 637 -2.29 -1.03 19.58
N ALA A 638 -1.29 -0.16 19.62
CA ALA A 638 -1.45 1.21 20.11
C ALA A 638 -2.37 2.01 19.17
N ALA A 639 -3.43 2.65 19.67
CA ALA A 639 -4.32 3.42 18.79
C ALA A 639 -3.62 4.65 18.18
N GLY A 640 -2.82 5.33 18.99
CA GLY A 640 -2.08 6.54 18.61
C GLY A 640 -0.74 6.63 19.34
N GLY A 641 -0.77 7.03 20.61
CA GLY A 641 0.43 7.14 21.45
C GLY A 641 0.96 5.80 21.98
N ALA A 642 2.20 5.81 22.47
CA ALA A 642 2.80 4.66 23.14
C ALA A 642 1.97 4.24 24.36
N SER A 643 1.94 2.94 24.67
CA SER A 643 1.08 2.39 25.72
C SER A 643 1.74 1.21 26.43
N GLY A 644 1.81 1.26 27.75
CA GLY A 644 2.15 0.11 28.57
C GLY A 644 0.90 -0.74 28.79
N VAL A 645 0.99 -2.03 28.52
CA VAL A 645 -0.12 -2.98 28.55
C VAL A 645 0.14 -4.07 29.59
N THR A 646 -0.86 -4.37 30.39
CA THR A 646 -0.91 -5.51 31.31
C THR A 646 -2.07 -6.41 30.91
N VAL A 647 -1.80 -7.70 30.73
CA VAL A 647 -2.80 -8.72 30.38
C VAL A 647 -2.89 -9.73 31.51
N ASP A 648 -4.01 -9.71 32.23
CA ASP A 648 -4.33 -10.76 33.19
C ASP A 648 -5.11 -11.86 32.48
N PHE A 649 -4.50 -13.04 32.40
CA PHE A 649 -5.16 -14.25 31.96
C PHE A 649 -5.96 -14.83 33.12
N ARG A 650 -7.27 -14.98 32.92
CA ARG A 650 -8.21 -15.45 33.94
C ARG A 650 -8.82 -16.78 33.55
N ASN A 651 -9.04 -17.68 34.50
CA ASN A 651 -9.82 -18.89 34.29
C ASN A 651 -11.33 -18.59 34.19
N LYS A 652 -12.17 -19.62 33.96
CA LYS A 652 -13.64 -19.46 33.87
C LYS A 652 -14.28 -18.83 35.10
N ALA A 653 -13.71 -19.06 36.29
CA ALA A 653 -14.20 -18.49 37.55
C ALA A 653 -13.73 -17.03 37.79
N GLY A 654 -12.97 -16.45 36.85
CA GLY A 654 -12.48 -15.07 36.92
C GLY A 654 -11.20 -14.88 37.75
N THR A 655 -10.60 -15.98 38.23
CA THR A 655 -9.33 -15.93 38.97
C THR A 655 -8.17 -15.73 37.99
N VAL A 656 -7.27 -14.80 38.30
CA VAL A 656 -6.04 -14.60 37.51
C VAL A 656 -5.13 -15.81 37.68
N VAL A 657 -4.75 -16.44 36.57
CA VAL A 657 -3.82 -17.58 36.52
C VAL A 657 -2.43 -17.17 36.09
N SER A 658 -2.31 -16.09 35.33
CA SER A 658 -1.04 -15.52 34.87
C SER A 658 -1.22 -14.06 34.49
N THR A 659 -0.16 -13.27 34.61
CA THR A 659 -0.11 -11.88 34.13
C THR A 659 1.07 -11.73 33.18
N GLN A 660 0.86 -11.07 32.05
CA GLN A 660 1.92 -10.68 31.11
C GLN A 660 1.89 -9.16 30.91
N THR A 661 3.02 -8.58 30.52
CA THR A 661 3.14 -7.14 30.23
C THR A 661 3.82 -6.93 28.88
N ALA A 662 3.43 -5.86 28.19
CA ALA A 662 4.06 -5.43 26.93
C ALA A 662 4.10 -3.91 26.87
N ASP A 663 5.20 -3.35 26.34
CA ASP A 663 5.30 -1.94 26.00
C ASP A 663 5.10 -1.77 24.50
N LEU A 664 4.09 -0.97 24.14
CA LEU A 664 3.76 -0.67 22.74
C LEU A 664 4.32 0.70 22.36
N PRO A 665 5.17 0.79 21.34
CA PRO A 665 5.52 2.06 20.72
C PRO A 665 4.28 2.77 20.16
N ALA A 666 4.37 4.09 19.97
CA ALA A 666 3.32 4.85 19.30
C ALA A 666 3.04 4.27 17.91
N LEU A 667 1.76 4.03 17.60
CA LEU A 667 1.29 3.37 16.39
C LEU A 667 1.81 1.92 16.17
N GLY A 668 2.54 1.36 17.13
CA GLY A 668 3.10 0.01 17.08
C GLY A 668 2.19 -1.06 17.67
N GLY A 669 2.75 -2.25 17.87
CA GLY A 669 2.04 -3.39 18.43
C GLY A 669 2.96 -4.46 19.00
N ALA A 670 2.36 -5.41 19.71
CA ALA A 670 3.05 -6.58 20.25
C ALA A 670 2.17 -7.82 20.18
N ASP A 671 2.82 -8.97 20.06
CA ASP A 671 2.19 -10.28 20.06
C ASP A 671 2.44 -10.96 21.41
N LEU A 672 1.39 -11.54 21.97
CA LEU A 672 1.42 -12.34 23.19
C LEU A 672 0.85 -13.72 22.91
N VAL A 673 1.46 -14.74 23.50
CA VAL A 673 0.94 -16.12 23.46
C VAL A 673 0.24 -16.39 24.80
N PRO A 674 -1.07 -16.73 24.79
CA PRO A 674 -1.76 -17.14 26.01
C PRO A 674 -1.05 -18.32 26.69
N PRO A 675 -0.94 -18.32 28.02
CA PRO A 675 -0.31 -19.43 28.74
C PRO A 675 -1.11 -20.72 28.56
N GLN A 676 -0.42 -21.85 28.57
CA GLN A 676 -1.04 -23.17 28.63
C GLN A 676 -1.42 -23.50 30.07
N GLY A 677 -2.54 -24.20 30.28
CA GLY A 677 -2.99 -24.60 31.61
C GLY A 677 -4.06 -25.68 31.54
N GLN A 678 -4.35 -26.32 32.68
CA GLN A 678 -5.42 -27.31 32.80
C GLN A 678 -6.26 -27.06 34.06
N GLY A 679 -7.56 -27.38 33.99
CA GLY A 679 -8.47 -27.27 35.12
C GLY A 679 -8.55 -25.84 35.66
N LEU A 680 -8.27 -25.64 36.95
CA LEU A 680 -8.33 -24.31 37.58
C LEU A 680 -7.24 -23.34 37.08
N GLN A 681 -6.19 -23.84 36.43
CA GLN A 681 -5.12 -23.02 35.86
C GLN A 681 -5.31 -22.76 34.36
N GLU A 682 -6.36 -23.31 33.74
CA GLU A 682 -6.66 -23.09 32.33
C GLU A 682 -7.18 -21.66 32.12
N PRO A 683 -6.46 -20.80 31.38
CA PRO A 683 -6.94 -19.46 31.11
C PRO A 683 -8.10 -19.53 30.12
N ALA A 684 -9.19 -18.80 30.34
CA ALA A 684 -10.34 -18.74 29.45
C ALA A 684 -10.58 -17.32 28.88
N LEU A 685 -9.99 -16.30 29.50
CA LEU A 685 -10.25 -14.89 29.23
C LEU A 685 -8.97 -14.06 29.43
N ALA A 686 -8.74 -13.08 28.57
CA ALA A 686 -7.72 -12.04 28.76
C ALA A 686 -8.39 -10.70 29.15
N ASP A 687 -8.04 -10.17 30.34
CA ASP A 687 -8.37 -8.83 30.83
C ASP A 687 -7.19 -7.91 30.53
N ILE A 688 -7.33 -7.10 29.48
CA ILE A 688 -6.28 -6.25 28.93
C ILE A 688 -6.45 -4.84 29.50
N ARG A 689 -5.44 -4.34 30.20
CA ARG A 689 -5.39 -2.99 30.80
C ARG A 689 -4.23 -2.21 30.19
N ALA A 690 -4.47 -1.00 29.73
CA ALA A 690 -3.49 -0.19 29.00
C ALA A 690 -3.45 1.25 29.52
N SER A 691 -2.25 1.85 29.51
CA SER A 691 -2.05 3.25 29.93
C SER A 691 -2.59 4.28 28.92
N ALA A 692 -2.75 3.88 27.66
CA ALA A 692 -3.37 4.64 26.58
C ALA A 692 -4.24 3.69 25.72
N PRO A 693 -5.22 4.19 24.94
CA PRO A 693 -6.12 3.35 24.16
C PRO A 693 -5.38 2.39 23.22
N VAL A 694 -5.77 1.12 23.28
CA VAL A 694 -5.27 0.05 22.40
C VAL A 694 -6.45 -0.68 21.76
N SER A 695 -6.20 -1.38 20.65
CA SER A 695 -7.08 -2.45 20.16
C SER A 695 -6.36 -3.78 20.31
N ALA A 696 -7.11 -4.87 20.47
CA ALA A 696 -6.51 -6.20 20.55
C ALA A 696 -7.38 -7.25 19.87
N ARG A 697 -6.75 -8.33 19.42
CA ARG A 697 -7.39 -9.44 18.73
C ARG A 697 -6.78 -10.76 19.16
N LEU A 698 -7.61 -11.80 19.28
CA LEU A 698 -7.18 -13.19 19.29
C LEU A 698 -7.19 -13.73 17.86
N GLU A 699 -6.09 -14.34 17.43
CA GLU A 699 -6.01 -15.15 16.22
C GLU A 699 -5.76 -16.62 16.60
N VAL A 700 -6.50 -17.53 15.96
CA VAL A 700 -6.36 -18.98 16.17
C VAL A 700 -6.02 -19.65 14.85
N THR A 701 -4.98 -20.50 14.86
CA THR A 701 -4.43 -21.19 13.67
C THR A 701 -4.08 -22.63 13.99
N GLY A 702 -4.20 -23.58 13.05
CA GLY A 702 -3.48 -24.86 13.12
C GLY A 702 -4.29 -26.17 13.15
N SER A 703 -5.60 -26.17 13.39
CA SER A 703 -6.43 -27.42 13.36
C SER A 703 -7.51 -27.43 12.28
N GLY A 704 -7.88 -26.27 11.73
CA GLY A 704 -8.93 -26.04 10.74
C GLY A 704 -8.79 -24.62 10.13
N ASP A 705 -9.87 -24.08 9.56
CA ASP A 705 -9.91 -22.71 9.01
C ASP A 705 -9.54 -21.66 10.08
N PRO A 706 -8.59 -20.74 9.83
CA PRO A 706 -8.21 -19.73 10.81
C PRO A 706 -9.34 -18.75 11.12
N TRP A 707 -9.55 -18.47 12.40
CA TRP A 707 -10.59 -17.54 12.87
C TRP A 707 -10.03 -16.55 13.90
N SER A 708 -10.78 -15.47 14.15
CA SER A 708 -10.38 -14.43 15.10
C SER A 708 -11.53 -13.86 15.93
N ILE A 709 -11.18 -13.29 17.10
CA ILE A 709 -12.11 -12.55 17.98
C ILE A 709 -11.49 -11.21 18.34
N GLU A 710 -12.28 -10.14 18.23
CA GLU A 710 -11.86 -8.81 18.69
C GLU A 710 -12.07 -8.61 20.19
N ALA A 711 -11.08 -8.00 20.83
CA ALA A 711 -11.19 -7.56 22.21
C ALA A 711 -12.09 -6.32 22.28
N ARG A 712 -12.90 -6.21 23.34
CA ARG A 712 -13.86 -5.11 23.48
C ARG A 712 -13.89 -4.51 24.87
N ALA A 713 -14.17 -3.21 24.91
CA ALA A 713 -14.53 -2.54 26.15
C ALA A 713 -15.89 -3.03 26.65
N ALA A 714 -16.14 -2.90 27.96
CA ALA A 714 -17.43 -3.23 28.53
C ALA A 714 -18.52 -2.32 27.92
N PRO A 715 -19.58 -2.88 27.31
CA PRO A 715 -20.68 -2.11 26.73
C PRO A 715 -21.55 -1.45 27.81
N ALA A 716 -22.51 -0.62 27.39
CA ALA A 716 -23.56 -0.12 28.28
C ALA A 716 -24.56 -1.22 28.64
N ALA A 717 -25.02 -1.28 29.89
CA ALA A 717 -26.01 -2.27 30.31
C ALA A 717 -27.28 -2.23 29.43
N GLY A 718 -27.81 -3.40 29.09
CA GLY A 718 -28.96 -3.52 28.20
C GLY A 718 -29.16 -4.93 27.68
N LYS A 719 -29.93 -5.03 26.59
CA LYS A 719 -30.26 -6.28 25.90
C LYS A 719 -29.39 -6.44 24.66
N TYR A 720 -28.68 -7.55 24.59
CA TYR A 720 -27.79 -7.90 23.49
C TYR A 720 -28.42 -9.00 22.66
N ILE A 721 -28.29 -8.90 21.35
CA ILE A 721 -29.09 -9.71 20.44
C ILE A 721 -28.18 -10.38 19.42
N GLN A 722 -28.38 -11.69 19.26
CA GLN A 722 -27.85 -12.48 18.15
C GLN A 722 -29.01 -12.76 17.18
N PRO A 723 -29.05 -12.10 15.99
CA PRO A 723 -30.16 -12.21 15.05
C PRO A 723 -30.42 -13.60 14.50
N HIS A 724 -29.41 -14.46 14.52
CA HIS A 724 -29.50 -15.83 14.02
C HIS A 724 -28.68 -16.79 14.87
N VAL A 725 -29.34 -17.87 15.30
CA VAL A 725 -28.75 -19.05 15.92
C VAL A 725 -29.44 -20.30 15.38
N GLU A 726 -28.74 -21.42 15.43
CA GLU A 726 -29.27 -22.72 15.01
C GLU A 726 -29.09 -23.78 16.10
N TRP A 727 -30.02 -24.74 16.13
CA TRP A 727 -29.96 -25.96 16.95
C TRP A 727 -30.39 -27.19 16.13
N ASN A 728 -30.13 -27.13 14.82
CA ASN A 728 -30.50 -28.15 13.84
C ASN A 728 -29.35 -29.10 13.47
N GLY A 729 -28.13 -28.83 13.97
CA GLY A 729 -26.92 -29.59 13.65
C GLY A 729 -26.21 -29.17 12.36
N VAL A 730 -26.72 -28.16 11.64
CA VAL A 730 -26.06 -27.56 10.46
C VAL A 730 -24.96 -26.62 10.92
N PHE A 731 -25.29 -25.63 11.74
CA PHE A 731 -24.30 -24.79 12.43
C PHE A 731 -24.38 -24.98 13.94
N ARG A 732 -23.22 -24.98 14.58
CA ARG A 732 -23.10 -24.87 16.03
C ARG A 732 -22.92 -23.40 16.40
N THR A 733 -23.77 -22.84 17.26
CA THR A 733 -23.53 -21.52 17.85
C THR A 733 -23.04 -21.65 19.29
N LEU A 734 -21.79 -21.27 19.54
CA LEU A 734 -21.20 -21.19 20.87
C LEU A 734 -21.29 -19.75 21.39
N LEU A 735 -21.94 -19.54 22.54
CA LEU A 735 -22.01 -18.22 23.19
C LEU A 735 -20.93 -18.09 24.26
N LEU A 736 -20.11 -17.05 24.13
CA LEU A 736 -19.07 -16.64 25.08
C LEU A 736 -19.59 -15.45 25.89
N LEU A 737 -19.91 -15.68 27.16
CA LEU A 737 -20.59 -14.75 28.07
C LEU A 737 -19.60 -14.25 29.11
N VAL A 738 -19.05 -13.05 28.91
CA VAL A 738 -18.03 -12.46 29.79
C VAL A 738 -18.64 -11.45 30.73
N ASN A 739 -18.34 -11.60 32.03
CA ASN A 739 -18.68 -10.62 33.04
C ASN A 739 -17.49 -9.67 33.30
N PRO A 740 -17.57 -8.40 32.89
CA PRO A 740 -16.48 -7.44 33.09
C PRO A 740 -16.44 -6.83 34.50
N SER A 741 -17.36 -7.21 35.40
CA SER A 741 -17.47 -6.69 36.77
C SER A 741 -16.81 -7.62 37.79
N SER A 742 -16.35 -7.06 38.92
CA SER A 742 -15.85 -7.84 40.06
C SER A 742 -16.95 -8.63 40.79
N GLU A 743 -18.21 -8.25 40.60
CA GLU A 743 -19.35 -8.94 41.21
C GLU A 743 -19.91 -10.00 40.28
N SER A 744 -20.45 -11.09 40.83
CA SER A 744 -21.19 -12.07 40.02
C SER A 744 -22.38 -11.42 39.32
N ARG A 745 -22.68 -11.86 38.11
CA ARG A 745 -23.80 -11.37 37.30
C ARG A 745 -24.75 -12.51 36.98
N ASP A 746 -26.04 -12.27 37.17
CA ASP A 746 -27.08 -13.13 36.65
C ASP A 746 -27.46 -12.66 35.24
N LEU A 747 -27.50 -13.60 34.30
CA LEU A 747 -27.85 -13.38 32.90
C LEU A 747 -29.20 -14.04 32.64
N VAL A 748 -30.09 -13.31 31.96
CA VAL A 748 -31.35 -13.86 31.47
C VAL A 748 -31.24 -14.01 29.95
N LEU A 749 -31.47 -15.22 29.46
CA LEU A 749 -31.36 -15.58 28.05
C LEU A 749 -32.71 -16.05 27.52
N ARG A 750 -33.09 -15.58 26.34
CA ARG A 750 -34.37 -15.92 25.71
C ARG A 750 -34.13 -16.40 24.29
N LEU A 751 -34.56 -17.64 24.00
CA LEU A 751 -34.53 -18.21 22.66
C LEU A 751 -35.90 -18.07 22.00
N ARG A 752 -35.93 -17.43 20.83
CA ARG A 752 -37.15 -17.23 20.04
C ARG A 752 -36.97 -17.77 18.64
N SER A 753 -38.05 -18.29 18.07
CA SER A 753 -38.13 -18.67 16.66
C SER A 753 -38.08 -17.43 15.77
N ALA A 754 -37.94 -17.63 14.45
CA ALA A 754 -37.99 -16.54 13.47
C ALA A 754 -39.28 -15.69 13.55
N SER A 755 -40.42 -16.26 13.95
CA SER A 755 -41.67 -15.50 14.16
C SER A 755 -41.73 -14.72 15.48
N GLY A 756 -40.69 -14.80 16.32
CA GLY A 756 -40.63 -14.15 17.63
C GLY A 756 -41.24 -14.94 18.77
N THR A 757 -41.80 -16.13 18.52
CA THR A 757 -42.38 -17.01 19.54
C THR A 757 -41.28 -17.66 20.38
N SER A 758 -41.44 -17.70 21.70
CA SER A 758 -40.51 -18.39 22.61
C SER A 758 -40.42 -19.88 22.25
N VAL A 759 -39.21 -20.39 22.05
CA VAL A 759 -38.99 -21.81 21.72
C VAL A 759 -39.04 -22.66 22.98
N VAL A 760 -38.42 -22.15 24.04
CA VAL A 760 -38.37 -22.75 25.38
C VAL A 760 -38.57 -21.65 26.44
N PRO A 761 -38.76 -22.01 27.73
CA PRO A 761 -38.67 -21.04 28.82
C PRO A 761 -37.34 -20.28 28.84
N GLU A 762 -37.35 -19.06 29.40
CA GLU A 762 -36.10 -18.30 29.56
C GLU A 762 -35.11 -19.02 30.48
N ALA A 763 -33.83 -18.93 30.13
CA ALA A 763 -32.74 -19.54 30.88
C ALA A 763 -32.03 -18.48 31.74
N SER A 764 -31.61 -18.89 32.93
CA SER A 764 -30.81 -18.06 33.83
C SER A 764 -29.43 -18.66 34.02
N LEU A 765 -28.39 -17.87 33.78
CA LEU A 765 -27.00 -18.27 33.99
C LEU A 765 -26.32 -17.29 34.94
N LYS A 766 -25.56 -17.81 35.88
CA LYS A 766 -24.74 -16.99 36.78
C LYS A 766 -23.29 -17.02 36.35
N VAL A 767 -22.72 -15.86 36.06
CA VAL A 767 -21.31 -15.70 35.69
C VAL A 767 -20.56 -15.07 36.86
N ALA A 768 -19.46 -15.69 37.28
CA ALA A 768 -18.61 -15.17 38.37
C ALA A 768 -18.04 -13.78 38.02
N GLY A 769 -17.61 -13.02 39.03
CA GLY A 769 -16.92 -11.75 38.82
C GLY A 769 -15.65 -11.94 37.99
N TYR A 770 -15.48 -11.15 36.93
CA TYR A 770 -14.40 -11.27 35.94
C TYR A 770 -14.33 -12.64 35.24
N GLY A 771 -15.39 -13.45 35.35
CA GLY A 771 -15.49 -14.80 34.80
C GLY A 771 -16.08 -14.83 33.39
N ILE A 772 -16.11 -16.04 32.85
CA ILE A 772 -16.69 -16.34 31.53
C ILE A 772 -17.43 -17.67 31.56
N GLU A 773 -18.60 -17.72 30.95
CA GLU A 773 -19.29 -18.96 30.58
C GLU A 773 -19.22 -19.15 29.06
N SER A 774 -18.95 -20.38 28.61
CA SER A 774 -18.85 -20.76 27.20
C SER A 774 -19.75 -21.99 27.00
N ARG A 775 -20.90 -21.81 26.33
CA ARG A 775 -21.92 -22.85 26.17
C ARG A 775 -22.63 -22.76 24.83
N THR A 776 -22.99 -23.91 24.26
CA THR A 776 -23.81 -23.93 23.04
C THR A 776 -25.25 -23.52 23.35
N VAL A 777 -25.97 -23.06 22.34
CA VAL A 777 -27.39 -22.70 22.46
C VAL A 777 -28.20 -23.86 23.03
N GLU A 778 -27.96 -25.09 22.56
CA GLU A 778 -28.65 -26.29 23.04
C GLU A 778 -28.39 -26.55 24.52
N SER A 779 -27.13 -26.38 24.97
CA SER A 779 -26.76 -26.58 26.36
C SER A 779 -27.36 -25.52 27.29
N ILE A 780 -27.49 -24.27 26.85
CA ILE A 780 -28.07 -23.18 27.64
C ILE A 780 -29.56 -23.42 27.87
N PHE A 781 -30.26 -23.84 26.81
CA PHE A 781 -31.71 -23.94 26.78
C PHE A 781 -32.24 -25.35 27.04
N GLY A 782 -31.36 -26.32 27.30
CA GLY A 782 -31.75 -27.71 27.55
C GLY A 782 -32.44 -28.36 26.35
N ILE A 783 -32.04 -27.98 25.13
CA ILE A 783 -32.63 -28.52 23.90
C ILE A 783 -32.12 -29.95 23.72
N ALA A 784 -32.97 -30.90 24.07
CA ALA A 784 -32.77 -32.33 23.83
C ALA A 784 -33.90 -32.87 22.94
N ALA A 785 -33.73 -34.07 22.40
CA ALA A 785 -34.84 -34.78 21.78
C ALA A 785 -36.02 -34.89 22.78
N PRO A 786 -37.27 -34.60 22.38
CA PRO A 786 -37.77 -34.53 21.01
C PRO A 786 -37.93 -33.09 20.45
N THR A 787 -37.30 -32.07 21.03
CA THR A 787 -37.43 -30.69 20.53
C THR A 787 -37.00 -30.65 19.06
N PRO A 788 -37.87 -30.19 18.14
CA PRO A 788 -37.54 -30.16 16.72
C PRO A 788 -36.31 -29.29 16.45
N ALA A 789 -35.42 -29.80 15.61
CA ALA A 789 -34.35 -29.02 14.99
C ALA A 789 -34.91 -27.72 14.42
N GLY A 790 -34.22 -26.61 14.63
CA GLY A 790 -34.71 -25.30 14.23
C GLY A 790 -33.65 -24.21 14.24
N ALA A 791 -34.10 -23.01 13.90
CA ALA A 791 -33.32 -21.78 13.88
C ALA A 791 -34.16 -20.62 14.40
N GLY A 792 -33.48 -19.58 14.89
CA GLY A 792 -34.12 -18.46 15.57
C GLY A 792 -33.12 -17.42 16.02
N TRP A 793 -33.42 -16.70 17.09
CA TRP A 793 -32.57 -15.64 17.62
C TRP A 793 -32.52 -15.68 19.15
N VAL A 794 -31.44 -15.13 19.70
CA VAL A 794 -31.20 -15.09 21.15
C VAL A 794 -31.12 -13.66 21.64
N GLU A 795 -31.85 -13.37 22.72
CA GLU A 795 -31.69 -12.17 23.55
C GLU A 795 -30.91 -12.54 24.82
N VAL A 796 -29.91 -11.72 25.18
CA VAL A 796 -29.15 -11.84 26.43
C VAL A 796 -29.23 -10.54 27.20
N GLU A 797 -29.60 -10.62 28.48
CA GLU A 797 -29.73 -9.47 29.38
C GLU A 797 -28.91 -9.70 30.66
N GLY A 798 -28.00 -8.77 30.95
CA GLY A 798 -27.21 -8.79 32.19
C GLY A 798 -27.94 -8.06 33.32
N ILE A 799 -28.34 -8.78 34.37
CA ILE A 799 -29.07 -8.18 35.48
C ILE A 799 -28.12 -7.31 36.31
N GLY A 800 -28.49 -6.03 36.42
CA GLY A 800 -27.80 -5.01 37.22
C GLY A 800 -26.47 -4.52 36.66
N GLY A 801 -26.08 -4.86 35.42
CA GLY A 801 -24.80 -4.45 34.85
C GLY A 801 -24.52 -5.01 33.45
N PRO A 802 -23.47 -4.52 32.76
CA PRO A 802 -23.14 -4.97 31.41
C PRO A 802 -22.53 -6.37 31.36
N VAL A 803 -22.68 -7.02 30.20
CA VAL A 803 -22.08 -8.31 29.85
C VAL A 803 -21.53 -8.18 28.43
N LEU A 804 -20.38 -8.79 28.13
CA LEU A 804 -19.94 -8.93 26.74
C LEU A 804 -20.38 -10.30 26.24
N VAL A 805 -20.97 -10.34 25.05
CA VAL A 805 -21.41 -11.59 24.43
C VAL A 805 -20.86 -11.69 23.03
N THR A 806 -20.08 -12.73 22.78
CA THR A 806 -19.60 -13.11 21.44
C THR A 806 -20.25 -14.44 21.06
N ALA A 807 -20.84 -14.52 19.88
CA ALA A 807 -21.27 -15.77 19.27
C ALA A 807 -20.21 -16.26 18.30
N LEU A 808 -19.84 -17.52 18.41
CA LEU A 808 -19.04 -18.23 17.40
C LEU A 808 -19.98 -19.18 16.66
N ALA A 809 -20.32 -18.83 15.42
CA ALA A 809 -20.95 -19.76 14.50
C ALA A 809 -19.87 -20.67 13.93
N ALA A 810 -20.05 -21.98 13.99
CA ALA A 810 -19.09 -22.94 13.49
C ALA A 810 -19.77 -24.04 12.68
N ASP A 811 -19.14 -24.41 11.57
CA ASP A 811 -19.45 -25.64 10.85
C ASP A 811 -18.90 -26.82 11.68
N PRO A 812 -19.75 -27.77 12.11
CA PRO A 812 -19.33 -28.88 12.95
C PRO A 812 -18.53 -29.96 12.21
N LEU A 813 -18.53 -29.96 10.87
CA LEU A 813 -17.82 -30.92 10.02
C LEU A 813 -16.41 -30.43 9.68
N SER A 814 -16.29 -29.19 9.20
CA SER A 814 -15.00 -28.60 8.80
C SER A 814 -14.27 -27.93 9.96
N GLY A 815 -15.01 -27.48 10.98
CA GLY A 815 -14.49 -26.66 12.07
C GLY A 815 -14.38 -25.17 11.75
N ALA A 816 -14.75 -24.74 10.53
CA ALA A 816 -14.75 -23.34 10.12
C ALA A 816 -15.62 -22.51 11.03
N ALA A 817 -15.15 -21.33 11.45
CA ALA A 817 -15.81 -20.56 12.49
C ALA A 817 -15.74 -19.05 12.26
N ALA A 818 -16.86 -18.39 12.51
CA ALA A 818 -17.00 -16.95 12.42
C ALA A 818 -17.49 -16.36 13.75
N ALA A 819 -16.79 -15.34 14.23
CA ALA A 819 -17.15 -14.63 15.45
C ALA A 819 -18.02 -13.39 15.13
N SER A 820 -19.20 -13.31 15.73
CA SER A 820 -20.04 -12.12 15.72
C SER A 820 -20.27 -11.63 17.14
N VAL A 821 -20.14 -10.32 17.38
CA VAL A 821 -20.45 -9.74 18.68
C VAL A 821 -21.92 -9.34 18.72
N LEU A 822 -22.60 -9.69 19.81
CA LEU A 822 -23.97 -9.26 20.02
C LEU A 822 -23.97 -7.78 20.39
N LEU A 823 -24.78 -7.02 19.67
CA LEU A 823 -24.97 -5.59 19.89
C LEU A 823 -26.39 -5.32 20.37
N GLN A 824 -26.57 -4.16 21.00
CA GLN A 824 -27.91 -3.61 21.19
C GLN A 824 -28.48 -3.22 19.83
N ALA A 825 -29.78 -3.39 19.64
CA ALA A 825 -30.43 -2.98 18.42
C ALA A 825 -30.50 -1.45 18.30
N GLY A 826 -30.39 -0.95 17.08
CA GLY A 826 -30.39 0.49 16.80
C GLY A 826 -31.11 0.82 15.52
N ALA A 827 -31.44 2.10 15.33
CA ALA A 827 -32.01 2.67 14.12
C ALA A 827 -30.93 3.44 13.31
N GLY A 828 -31.16 3.63 12.02
CA GLY A 828 -30.28 4.39 11.13
C GLY A 828 -29.94 3.66 9.83
N THR A 829 -28.76 3.95 9.29
CA THR A 829 -28.25 3.35 8.06
C THR A 829 -26.97 2.58 8.36
N TRP A 830 -26.82 1.40 7.75
CA TRP A 830 -25.64 0.56 7.83
C TRP A 830 -25.18 0.16 6.42
N SER A 831 -23.87 0.04 6.26
CA SER A 831 -23.21 -0.41 5.05
C SER A 831 -22.52 -1.75 5.32
N MET A 832 -22.79 -2.73 4.48
CA MET A 832 -22.08 -4.01 4.41
C MET A 832 -21.08 -3.94 3.25
N PRO A 833 -19.77 -4.16 3.50
CA PRO A 833 -18.72 -3.86 2.54
C PRO A 833 -18.68 -4.75 1.31
N PHE A 834 -19.36 -5.89 1.35
CA PHE A 834 -19.32 -6.90 0.30
C PHE A 834 -20.46 -7.91 0.44
N PHE A 835 -20.94 -8.43 -0.68
CA PHE A 835 -21.62 -9.73 -0.76
C PHE A 835 -21.15 -10.47 -2.00
N VAL A 836 -21.26 -11.79 -1.98
CA VAL A 836 -21.07 -12.70 -3.11
C VAL A 836 -22.14 -13.79 -3.13
N GLU A 837 -22.61 -14.09 -4.32
CA GLU A 837 -23.53 -15.19 -4.62
C GLU A 837 -23.05 -15.87 -5.91
N ASP A 838 -22.58 -17.11 -5.83
CA ASP A 838 -22.25 -17.95 -6.99
C ASP A 838 -22.35 -19.46 -6.67
N ALA A 839 -21.74 -20.33 -7.48
CA ALA A 839 -21.80 -21.79 -7.33
C ALA A 839 -20.83 -22.39 -6.30
N GLY A 840 -20.05 -21.55 -5.61
CA GLY A 840 -19.15 -21.97 -4.53
C GLY A 840 -19.23 -21.10 -3.29
N TYR A 841 -19.86 -19.92 -3.37
CA TYR A 841 -19.93 -18.93 -2.30
C TYR A 841 -21.33 -18.36 -2.12
N TRP A 842 -21.67 -18.13 -0.86
CA TRP A 842 -22.96 -17.60 -0.46
C TRP A 842 -22.77 -16.46 0.55
N THR A 843 -23.71 -15.51 0.56
CA THR A 843 -23.79 -14.49 1.61
C THR A 843 -25.14 -14.59 2.31
N GLY A 844 -25.11 -15.00 3.58
CA GLY A 844 -26.28 -15.08 4.44
C GLY A 844 -26.48 -13.77 5.20
N LEU A 845 -27.70 -13.26 5.21
CA LEU A 845 -28.09 -12.05 5.93
C LEU A 845 -29.28 -12.31 6.84
N ALA A 846 -29.11 -12.04 8.13
CA ALA A 846 -30.15 -12.04 9.15
C ALA A 846 -30.48 -10.62 9.61
N ILE A 847 -31.77 -10.27 9.53
CA ILE A 847 -32.33 -9.00 9.98
C ILE A 847 -33.41 -9.30 11.01
N LEU A 848 -33.30 -8.68 12.19
CA LEU A 848 -34.22 -8.88 13.30
C LEU A 848 -34.81 -7.55 13.77
N ASN A 849 -36.14 -7.53 13.90
CA ASN A 849 -36.87 -6.54 14.66
C ASN A 849 -37.05 -7.04 16.11
N PRO A 850 -36.35 -6.48 17.10
CA PRO A 850 -36.48 -6.91 18.48
C PRO A 850 -37.57 -6.16 19.25
N THR A 851 -38.25 -5.20 18.62
CA THR A 851 -39.33 -4.44 19.26
C THR A 851 -40.66 -5.16 19.14
N ASP A 852 -41.67 -4.75 19.91
CA ASP A 852 -43.02 -5.33 19.83
C ASP A 852 -43.86 -4.69 18.71
N SER A 853 -43.36 -3.63 18.06
CA SER A 853 -44.03 -2.93 16.97
C SER A 853 -43.37 -3.28 15.63
N PRO A 854 -44.09 -3.24 14.49
CA PRO A 854 -43.47 -3.42 13.18
C PRO A 854 -42.41 -2.35 12.89
N VAL A 855 -41.37 -2.72 12.15
CA VAL A 855 -40.32 -1.80 11.67
C VAL A 855 -40.22 -1.83 10.16
N THR A 856 -40.15 -0.66 9.55
CA THR A 856 -39.88 -0.49 8.11
C THR A 856 -38.39 -0.39 7.87
N ILE A 857 -37.93 -1.17 6.91
CA ILE A 857 -36.54 -1.30 6.50
C ILE A 857 -36.48 -1.13 4.98
N GLU A 858 -35.47 -0.43 4.49
CA GLU A 858 -35.10 -0.42 3.08
C GLU A 858 -33.75 -1.12 2.93
N PHE A 859 -33.72 -2.11 2.05
CA PHE A 859 -32.53 -2.85 1.69
C PHE A 859 -32.13 -2.50 0.25
N SER A 860 -30.92 -2.01 0.04
CA SER A 860 -30.40 -1.61 -1.27
C SER A 860 -29.13 -2.39 -1.59
N ALA A 861 -29.06 -3.00 -2.78
CA ALA A 861 -27.84 -3.61 -3.30
C ALA A 861 -27.28 -2.78 -4.46
N TYR A 862 -25.96 -2.63 -4.48
CA TYR A 862 -25.22 -1.89 -5.50
C TYR A 862 -24.16 -2.79 -6.11
N LYS A 863 -23.90 -2.63 -7.41
CA LYS A 863 -22.74 -3.20 -8.10
C LYS A 863 -21.45 -2.55 -7.58
N PRO A 864 -20.27 -3.15 -7.86
CA PRO A 864 -18.99 -2.56 -7.48
C PRO A 864 -18.76 -1.14 -8.00
N ASP A 865 -19.25 -0.81 -9.20
CA ASP A 865 -19.17 0.53 -9.79
C ASP A 865 -20.09 1.59 -9.12
N GLY A 866 -20.89 1.19 -8.13
CA GLY A 866 -21.86 2.05 -7.44
C GLY A 866 -23.24 2.12 -8.11
N THR A 867 -23.46 1.39 -9.21
CA THR A 867 -24.77 1.30 -9.85
C THR A 867 -25.75 0.53 -8.97
N LEU A 868 -26.94 1.09 -8.73
CA LEU A 868 -28.00 0.42 -7.98
C LEU A 868 -28.52 -0.81 -8.74
N ILE A 869 -28.57 -1.96 -8.07
CA ILE A 869 -29.16 -3.20 -8.59
C ILE A 869 -30.65 -3.23 -8.26
N ALA A 870 -30.99 -3.11 -6.97
CA ALA A 870 -32.36 -3.18 -6.49
C ALA A 870 -32.53 -2.46 -5.15
N ARG A 871 -33.76 -2.02 -4.90
CA ARG A 871 -34.24 -1.59 -3.58
C ARG A 871 -35.42 -2.47 -3.18
N VAL A 872 -35.35 -3.02 -1.98
CA VAL A 872 -36.38 -3.90 -1.43
C VAL A 872 -36.90 -3.26 -0.15
N PRO A 873 -38.08 -2.63 -0.17
CA PRO A 873 -38.76 -2.25 1.05
C PRO A 873 -39.25 -3.51 1.76
N LEU A 874 -39.05 -3.56 3.06
CA LEU A 874 -39.44 -4.66 3.93
C LEU A 874 -40.08 -4.11 5.21
N THR A 875 -41.15 -4.75 5.65
CA THR A 875 -41.67 -4.58 7.01
C THR A 875 -41.42 -5.87 7.77
N LEU A 876 -40.77 -5.77 8.93
CA LEU A 876 -40.68 -6.87 9.88
C LEU A 876 -41.66 -6.61 11.03
N GLU A 877 -42.55 -7.56 11.28
CA GLU A 877 -43.48 -7.52 12.41
C GLU A 877 -42.73 -7.51 13.75
N GLY A 878 -43.45 -7.18 14.83
CA GLY A 878 -42.88 -7.20 16.17
C GLY A 878 -42.22 -8.55 16.49
N ARG A 879 -40.99 -8.52 17.01
CA ARG A 879 -40.18 -9.70 17.37
C ARG A 879 -39.79 -10.61 16.21
N GLN A 880 -40.09 -10.23 14.97
CA GLN A 880 -39.82 -11.05 13.79
C GLN A 880 -38.35 -10.93 13.37
N GLY A 881 -37.71 -12.09 13.19
CA GLY A 881 -36.41 -12.23 12.53
C GLY A 881 -36.58 -12.94 11.19
N ARG A 882 -35.74 -12.59 10.21
CA ARG A 882 -35.69 -13.28 8.93
C ARG A 882 -34.24 -13.40 8.49
N THR A 883 -33.85 -14.62 8.15
CA THR A 883 -32.50 -14.99 7.70
C THR A 883 -32.64 -15.60 6.31
N GLN A 884 -31.94 -15.02 5.33
CA GLN A 884 -31.95 -15.48 3.95
C GLN A 884 -30.61 -15.21 3.27
N LEU A 885 -30.35 -15.89 2.16
CA LEU A 885 -29.28 -15.51 1.25
C LEU A 885 -29.57 -14.15 0.61
N VAL A 886 -28.54 -13.41 0.20
CA VAL A 886 -28.72 -12.12 -0.48
C VAL A 886 -29.54 -12.28 -1.77
N SER A 887 -29.32 -13.38 -2.50
CA SER A 887 -30.10 -13.77 -3.68
C SER A 887 -31.60 -14.01 -3.39
N GLN A 888 -31.94 -14.39 -2.16
CA GLN A 888 -33.33 -14.59 -1.73
C GLN A 888 -34.00 -13.29 -1.27
N TRP A 889 -33.21 -12.36 -0.73
CA TRP A 889 -33.67 -11.00 -0.40
C TRP A 889 -33.96 -10.18 -1.66
N ILE A 890 -33.16 -10.35 -2.72
CA ILE A 890 -33.36 -9.73 -4.03
C ILE A 890 -33.45 -10.83 -5.09
N PRO A 891 -34.66 -11.34 -5.37
CA PRO A 891 -34.86 -12.37 -6.39
C PRO A 891 -34.46 -11.95 -7.82
N SER A 892 -34.28 -10.65 -8.05
CA SER A 892 -33.79 -10.11 -9.34
C SER A 892 -32.27 -10.13 -9.48
N LEU A 893 -31.52 -10.61 -8.48
CA LEU A 893 -30.07 -10.74 -8.58
C LEU A 893 -29.70 -11.82 -9.61
N PRO A 894 -28.71 -11.56 -10.48
CA PRO A 894 -28.09 -12.59 -11.30
C PRO A 894 -27.52 -13.75 -10.45
N SER A 895 -27.45 -14.95 -11.04
CA SER A 895 -26.92 -16.16 -10.37
C SER A 895 -25.42 -16.09 -10.03
N VAL A 896 -24.71 -15.12 -10.57
CA VAL A 896 -23.35 -14.74 -10.18
C VAL A 896 -23.38 -13.25 -9.93
N SER A 897 -23.31 -12.86 -8.66
CA SER A 897 -23.45 -11.46 -8.25
C SER A 897 -22.47 -11.12 -7.14
N THR A 898 -21.98 -9.88 -7.19
CA THR A 898 -21.18 -9.28 -6.15
C THR A 898 -21.49 -7.79 -6.04
N GLY A 899 -21.12 -7.19 -4.92
CA GLY A 899 -21.24 -5.76 -4.72
C GLY A 899 -21.32 -5.42 -3.25
N ARG A 900 -22.04 -4.35 -2.93
CA ARG A 900 -22.27 -3.92 -1.54
C ARG A 900 -23.74 -3.80 -1.21
N ILE A 901 -24.04 -3.77 0.08
CA ILE A 901 -25.39 -3.62 0.61
C ILE A 901 -25.47 -2.40 1.52
N VAL A 902 -26.54 -1.64 1.38
CA VAL A 902 -26.93 -0.57 2.30
C VAL A 902 -28.29 -0.91 2.88
N LEU A 903 -28.42 -0.84 4.20
CA LEU A 903 -29.66 -1.07 4.92
C LEU A 903 -30.02 0.18 5.71
N SER A 904 -31.24 0.68 5.55
CA SER A 904 -31.78 1.79 6.33
C SER A 904 -33.02 1.34 7.10
N ALA A 905 -33.07 1.58 8.40
CA ALA A 905 -34.21 1.21 9.25
C ALA A 905 -34.75 2.42 10.01
N GLN A 906 -36.08 2.59 9.99
CA GLN A 906 -36.78 3.67 10.70
C GLN A 906 -37.01 3.37 12.19
N GLY A 907 -36.59 2.19 12.66
CA GLY A 907 -36.67 1.75 14.04
C GLY A 907 -35.52 0.80 14.38
N ASN A 908 -35.52 0.30 15.62
CA ASN A 908 -34.43 -0.53 16.10
C ASN A 908 -34.40 -1.89 15.38
N VAL A 909 -33.25 -2.22 14.79
CA VAL A 909 -32.97 -3.52 14.17
C VAL A 909 -31.65 -4.07 14.69
N SER A 910 -31.51 -5.39 14.62
CA SER A 910 -30.24 -6.09 14.82
C SER A 910 -29.88 -6.84 13.54
N LEU A 911 -28.60 -6.76 13.16
CA LEU A 911 -28.09 -7.21 11.87
C LEU A 911 -26.95 -8.21 12.06
N LEU A 912 -26.90 -9.22 11.20
CA LEU A 912 -25.83 -10.19 11.15
C LEU A 912 -25.67 -10.67 9.71
N ALA A 913 -24.44 -10.75 9.24
CA ALA A 913 -24.12 -11.35 7.96
C ALA A 913 -22.96 -12.32 8.11
N TYR A 914 -23.05 -13.42 7.37
CA TYR A 914 -21.97 -14.37 7.20
C TYR A 914 -21.74 -14.58 5.70
N PHE A 915 -20.51 -14.87 5.31
CA PHE A 915 -20.26 -15.54 4.05
C PHE A 915 -19.48 -16.82 4.31
N GLY A 916 -19.65 -17.78 3.42
CA GLY A 916 -18.92 -19.03 3.48
C GLY A 916 -18.88 -19.71 2.12
N THR A 917 -18.22 -20.85 2.09
CA THR A 917 -18.18 -21.73 0.93
C THR A 917 -19.31 -22.76 0.98
N ASP A 918 -19.73 -23.24 -0.18
CA ASP A 918 -20.76 -24.29 -0.30
C ASP A 918 -20.30 -25.65 0.25
N ASP A 919 -18.98 -25.88 0.32
CA ASP A 919 -18.37 -27.09 0.91
C ASP A 919 -18.17 -26.98 2.43
N GLY A 920 -18.47 -25.82 3.02
CA GLY A 920 -18.33 -25.56 4.45
C GLY A 920 -16.89 -25.37 4.92
N GLU A 921 -15.89 -25.37 4.02
CA GLU A 921 -14.47 -25.24 4.42
C GLU A 921 -14.10 -23.86 4.97
N SER A 922 -14.85 -22.80 4.61
CA SER A 922 -14.58 -21.43 5.07
C SER A 922 -15.86 -20.74 5.58
N LEU A 923 -15.74 -19.98 6.68
CA LEU A 923 -16.86 -19.20 7.24
C LEU A 923 -16.36 -17.91 7.90
N ALA A 924 -17.02 -16.79 7.60
CA ALA A 924 -16.63 -15.47 8.07
C ALA A 924 -17.82 -14.54 8.33
N ALA A 925 -17.68 -13.60 9.27
CA ALA A 925 -18.73 -12.70 9.77
C ALA A 925 -18.60 -11.29 9.20
N ILE A 926 -19.41 -10.95 8.19
CA ILE A 926 -19.30 -9.63 7.56
C ILE A 926 -19.79 -8.52 8.51
N PRO A 927 -18.94 -7.52 8.81
CA PRO A 927 -19.30 -6.43 9.72
C PRO A 927 -20.21 -5.42 9.03
N PHE A 928 -21.23 -4.97 9.75
CA PHE A 928 -22.01 -3.79 9.39
C PHE A 928 -21.37 -2.53 9.98
N SER A 929 -21.04 -1.57 9.12
CA SER A 929 -20.57 -0.25 9.55
C SER A 929 -21.73 0.73 9.56
N ARG A 930 -21.93 1.45 10.66
CA ARG A 930 -22.96 2.49 10.73
C ARG A 930 -22.55 3.67 9.85
N VAL A 931 -23.46 4.12 8.99
CA VAL A 931 -23.29 5.33 8.19
C VAL A 931 -23.84 6.50 9.01
N PRO A 932 -23.02 7.51 9.34
CA PRO A 932 -23.48 8.73 9.98
C PRO A 932 -24.58 9.40 9.13
N PRO A 933 -25.54 10.10 9.75
CA PRO A 933 -26.64 10.75 9.04
C PRO A 933 -26.18 11.93 8.18
#